data_AF-A0A927RUF9-F1
#
_entry.id   AF-A0A927RUF9-F1
#
_cell.length_a   1.000
_cell.length_b   1.000
_cell.length_c   1.000
_cell.angle_alpha   90.00
_cell.angle_beta   90.00
_cell.angle_gamma   90.00
#
_symmetry.space_group_name_H-M   'P 1'
#
loop_
_entity.id
_entity.type
_entity.pdbx_description
1 polymer ?
#
loop_
_entity_poly.entity_id
_entity_poly.type
_entity_poly.pdbx_seq_one_letter_code
_entity_poly.pdbx_strand_id
1 'polypeptide(L)'
;MRISHEEPEVVKKGGFLGKLVALLLGAVLGLLGFFGGIVGAGYYIGTQPINQAVTSIDSIAGTNLSTILFGTEDTNGILNKDYAEKYVKDIVGDSFKAIQGLSNGGTLSDFSTIFPKVDTLVGDLLKITDKYGIPFTSDGVLKTPFKATEEGQKDFTTYLVDSLKGTVLGDLLTGIGEPPSGLFKYLCYGEKNEDYTEDDEGNIEMIGNAKKTTVKDLLSGDLMAVFQKVPLAAVALPTVDDSAMLTIAYGRKDVTYIINNPTAGKGTEADVTMQFMFYNLKDGKFVDYAGAEVDGTILESSDVSGYKKFQLPTEEGEEPTYIYLKEPTAPETRYFVYEKLADATMKEKRFPKTKLSDVTGDAMGLIDRIYLKDILNVDDDSEKTNAVLESLCYDKDGNPNTIGQLRNEGGNLVNSIPFDAIMSHDQHAPIVMYLLYGHVGTHYKMVMVDGNEEPEMLQKFIAIHNGKAYNEYGELLKEGSYVLDVTNRQFKVGNGEPYTTYTYETSTDTTEDIHLRDVDVNGDGKMDKKDVAPRSYLFLNGEEVMFEKSVLGDFANNDNKLDTLTAHLTISDIFSASDLEENSILQSLSDCYINDIGDEIHNIKLSALFTESELNSNKILKSLGDSTLNTLSDDINNLTIGNILDVNENSNSILKALKNETLNSMAGAIDKLTVEDVLHDQIYNLNAEGKYLDKDGNVTENKADAVKGTWVYLLKDKEEGQIKTNYKLLGSNEGEGMNCLIENMKHNIHDATLRDLNEKELIAFNSGLLNSEIKTKNNSILPIDYTPASGKSQLGDLTVTEMLEYVNSVLAAIDEYEEIISGGGSGSGA
;
A
#
# COMPACT_ATOMS: atom_id res chain seq x y z
N MET A 1 -21.22 31.57 16.64
CA MET A 1 -21.79 31.81 17.99
C MET A 1 -22.79 32.96 17.86
N ARG A 2 -24.11 32.69 17.88
CA ARG A 2 -25.17 33.71 17.77
C ARG A 2 -25.45 34.24 19.17
N ILE A 3 -25.20 35.53 19.41
CA ILE A 3 -25.64 36.21 20.63
C ILE A 3 -26.75 37.18 20.23
N SER A 4 -27.93 36.94 20.81
CA SER A 4 -29.17 37.69 20.65
C SER A 4 -29.01 39.15 21.08
N HIS A 5 -29.61 40.04 20.30
CA HIS A 5 -29.93 41.41 20.68
C HIS A 5 -30.91 41.39 21.88
N GLU A 6 -30.42 41.78 23.05
CA GLU A 6 -31.24 42.46 24.07
C GLU A 6 -30.70 43.88 24.17
N GLU A 7 -31.52 44.86 23.80
CA GLU A 7 -31.25 46.28 24.09
C GLU A 7 -31.25 46.50 25.60
N PRO A 8 -30.14 46.97 26.22
CA PRO A 8 -30.22 47.43 27.59
C PRO A 8 -30.75 48.86 27.59
N GLU A 9 -31.82 49.09 28.36
CA GLU A 9 -32.28 50.42 28.75
C GLU A 9 -31.10 51.30 29.13
N VAL A 10 -30.98 52.45 28.46
CA VAL A 10 -29.94 53.45 28.70
C VAL A 10 -30.19 54.11 30.07
N VAL A 11 -29.72 53.48 31.13
CA VAL A 11 -29.41 54.18 32.37
C VAL A 11 -28.17 55.01 32.08
N LYS A 12 -28.36 56.31 31.79
CA LYS A 12 -27.29 57.32 31.71
C LYS A 12 -26.51 57.37 33.02
N LYS A 13 -25.57 56.46 33.22
CA LYS A 13 -24.52 56.58 34.23
C LYS A 13 -23.55 57.66 33.75
N GLY A 14 -23.50 58.79 34.44
CA GLY A 14 -22.54 59.85 34.17
C GLY A 14 -21.12 59.28 34.11
N GLY A 15 -20.46 59.47 32.96
CA GLY A 15 -19.10 59.02 32.71
C GLY A 15 -18.11 59.64 33.70
N PHE A 16 -16.89 59.09 33.76
CA PHE A 16 -15.79 59.57 34.60
C PHE A 16 -15.60 61.10 34.53
N LEU A 17 -15.75 61.70 33.33
CA LEU A 17 -15.75 63.15 33.12
C LEU A 17 -16.91 63.88 33.83
N GLY A 18 -18.13 63.32 33.79
CA GLY A 18 -19.27 63.87 34.51
C GLY A 18 -19.07 63.85 36.02
N LYS A 19 -18.32 62.86 36.53
CA LYS A 19 -17.90 62.80 37.94
C LYS A 19 -16.78 63.79 38.27
N LEU A 20 -15.84 64.04 37.35
CA LEU A 20 -14.78 65.05 37.52
C LEU A 20 -15.35 66.47 37.52
N VAL A 21 -16.25 66.78 36.58
CA VAL A 21 -16.98 68.06 36.54
C VAL A 21 -17.90 68.20 37.77
N ALA A 22 -18.54 67.12 38.22
CA ALA A 22 -19.31 67.11 39.47
C ALA A 22 -18.43 67.24 40.73
N LEU A 23 -17.18 66.77 40.71
CA LEU A 23 -16.22 66.95 41.80
C LEU A 23 -15.75 68.40 41.89
N LEU A 24 -15.44 69.03 40.74
CA LEU A 24 -15.09 70.44 40.65
C LEU A 24 -16.29 71.33 41.04
N LEU A 25 -17.48 71.05 40.51
CA LEU A 25 -18.72 71.73 40.92
C LEU A 25 -19.06 71.45 42.38
N GLY A 26 -18.81 70.25 42.90
CA GLY A 26 -19.03 69.87 44.29
C GLY A 26 -18.07 70.59 45.24
N ALA A 27 -16.81 70.78 44.84
CA ALA A 27 -15.85 71.60 45.58
C ALA A 27 -16.27 73.08 45.58
N VAL A 28 -16.70 73.61 44.44
CA VAL A 28 -17.21 74.99 44.31
C VAL A 28 -18.52 75.20 45.11
N LEU A 29 -19.44 74.24 45.06
CA LEU A 29 -20.70 74.27 45.83
C LEU A 29 -20.45 74.06 47.33
N GLY A 30 -19.45 73.26 47.70
CA GLY A 30 -18.99 73.12 49.09
C GLY A 30 -18.40 74.42 49.64
N LEU A 31 -17.65 75.16 48.81
CA LEU A 31 -17.18 76.51 49.13
C LEU A 31 -18.35 77.49 49.28
N LEU A 32 -19.35 77.44 48.41
CA LEU A 32 -20.57 78.26 48.54
C LEU A 32 -21.40 77.91 49.79
N GLY A 33 -21.49 76.64 50.17
CA GLY A 33 -22.14 76.20 51.40
C GLY A 33 -21.43 76.72 52.65
N PHE A 34 -20.09 76.75 52.63
CA PHE A 34 -19.28 77.36 53.68
C PHE A 34 -19.58 78.87 53.83
N PHE A 35 -19.66 79.63 52.74
CA PHE A 35 -20.02 81.06 52.80
C PHE A 35 -21.51 81.29 53.14
N GLY A 36 -22.41 80.43 52.68
CA GLY A 36 -23.82 80.46 53.06
C GLY A 36 -24.02 80.25 54.57
N GLY A 37 -23.20 79.40 55.19
CA GLY A 37 -23.15 79.21 56.65
C GLY A 37 -22.67 80.46 57.39
N ILE A 38 -21.68 81.18 56.85
CA ILE A 38 -21.19 82.45 57.42
C ILE A 38 -22.27 83.54 57.35
N VAL A 39 -23.06 83.60 56.26
CA VAL A 39 -24.20 84.53 56.14
C VAL A 39 -25.35 84.15 57.09
N GLY A 40 -25.58 82.85 57.30
CA GLY A 40 -26.60 82.34 58.23
C GLY A 40 -26.31 82.62 59.71
N ALA A 41 -25.04 82.79 60.08
CA ALA A 41 -24.62 83.03 61.47
C ALA A 41 -24.88 84.47 61.97
N GLY A 42 -25.32 85.41 61.12
CA GLY A 42 -25.84 86.70 61.59
C GLY A 42 -25.85 87.82 60.55
N TYR A 43 -26.96 88.57 60.52
CA TYR A 43 -27.18 89.77 59.69
C TYR A 43 -26.05 90.83 59.81
N TYR A 44 -25.33 90.85 60.94
CA TYR A 44 -24.22 91.76 61.21
C TYR A 44 -22.99 91.49 60.33
N ILE A 45 -22.73 90.23 59.97
CA ILE A 45 -21.53 89.79 59.23
C ILE A 45 -21.66 90.08 57.72
N GLY A 46 -22.87 90.06 57.17
CA GLY A 46 -23.13 90.34 55.74
C GLY A 46 -23.02 91.80 55.31
N THR A 47 -22.83 92.74 56.25
CA THR A 47 -22.79 94.19 56.00
C THR A 47 -21.40 94.82 56.07
N GLN A 48 -20.35 94.01 56.20
CA GLN A 48 -18.95 94.46 56.21
C GLN A 48 -18.13 93.74 55.13
N PRO A 49 -16.99 94.31 54.69
CA PRO A 49 -15.99 93.60 53.90
C PRO A 49 -15.59 92.29 54.57
N ILE A 50 -15.39 91.24 53.77
CA ILE A 50 -15.18 89.89 54.28
C ILE A 50 -13.92 89.77 55.16
N ASN A 51 -12.85 90.51 54.86
CA ASN A 51 -11.64 90.52 55.69
C ASN A 51 -11.94 91.01 57.12
N GLN A 52 -12.71 92.09 57.28
CA GLN A 52 -13.07 92.63 58.59
C GLN A 52 -13.98 91.68 59.37
N ALA A 53 -14.95 91.08 58.69
CA ALA A 53 -15.83 90.06 59.25
C ALA A 53 -15.05 88.83 59.75
N VAL A 54 -14.11 88.33 58.95
CA VAL A 54 -13.34 87.13 59.25
C VAL A 54 -12.28 87.39 60.33
N THR A 55 -11.58 88.53 60.31
CA THR A 55 -10.65 88.92 61.39
C THR A 55 -11.38 89.07 62.72
N SER A 56 -12.61 89.58 62.71
CA SER A 56 -13.44 89.65 63.91
C SER A 56 -13.77 88.25 64.44
N ILE A 57 -14.12 87.30 63.57
CA ILE A 57 -14.37 85.90 63.96
C ILE A 57 -13.09 85.23 64.49
N ASP A 58 -11.96 85.40 63.81
CA ASP A 58 -10.66 84.85 64.24
C ASP A 58 -10.29 85.35 65.64
N SER A 59 -10.52 86.64 65.92
CA SER A 59 -10.23 87.25 67.22
C SER A 59 -11.14 86.76 68.35
N ILE A 60 -12.38 86.36 68.04
CA ILE A 60 -13.39 85.95 69.03
C ILE A 60 -13.32 84.43 69.27
N ALA A 61 -13.10 83.65 68.22
CA ALA A 61 -13.19 82.19 68.24
C ALA A 61 -11.82 81.49 68.26
N GLY A 62 -10.71 82.23 68.13
CA GLY A 62 -9.37 81.66 68.07
C GLY A 62 -9.11 80.82 66.82
N THR A 63 -9.76 81.17 65.70
CA THR A 63 -9.64 80.46 64.42
C THR A 63 -8.58 81.10 63.51
N ASN A 64 -8.15 80.37 62.48
CA ASN A 64 -7.24 80.85 61.42
C ASN A 64 -7.96 81.04 60.08
N LEU A 65 -9.20 81.54 60.13
CA LEU A 65 -10.10 81.57 58.99
C LEU A 65 -9.66 82.58 57.93
N SER A 66 -9.06 83.70 58.33
CA SER A 66 -8.48 84.70 57.42
C SER A 66 -7.34 84.10 56.60
N THR A 67 -6.45 83.35 57.23
CA THR A 67 -5.36 82.62 56.57
C THR A 67 -5.90 81.53 55.64
N ILE A 68 -6.97 80.84 56.02
CA ILE A 68 -7.60 79.81 55.17
C ILE A 68 -8.27 80.45 53.94
N LEU A 69 -8.90 81.61 54.10
CA LEU A 69 -9.66 82.28 53.05
C LEU A 69 -8.81 83.05 52.06
N PHE A 70 -7.80 83.80 52.52
CA PHE A 70 -6.99 84.68 51.65
C PHE A 70 -5.53 84.23 51.53
N GLY A 71 -5.14 83.20 52.28
CA GLY A 71 -3.81 82.62 52.25
C GLY A 71 -2.80 83.40 53.11
N THR A 72 -1.52 83.07 52.94
CA THR A 72 -0.39 83.82 53.50
C THR A 72 0.32 84.63 52.41
N GLU A 73 1.47 85.25 52.68
CA GLU A 73 2.28 85.88 51.63
C GLU A 73 2.73 84.86 50.57
N ASP A 74 3.02 83.62 50.98
CA ASP A 74 3.56 82.56 50.12
C ASP A 74 2.54 81.52 49.62
N THR A 75 1.28 81.59 50.05
CA THR A 75 0.24 80.62 49.65
C THR A 75 -1.07 81.28 49.27
N ASN A 76 -1.74 80.75 48.24
CA ASN A 76 -3.06 81.23 47.83
C ASN A 76 -4.15 80.70 48.76
N GLY A 77 -5.01 81.62 49.21
CA GLY A 77 -6.23 81.28 49.94
C GLY A 77 -7.29 80.63 49.06
N ILE A 78 -8.42 80.29 49.67
CA ILE A 78 -9.62 79.86 48.93
C ILE A 78 -10.09 80.95 47.97
N LEU A 79 -10.10 82.20 48.40
CA LEU A 79 -10.47 83.38 47.61
C LEU A 79 -9.23 84.13 47.15
N ASN A 80 -9.34 84.76 45.99
CA ASN A 80 -8.36 85.72 45.53
C ASN A 80 -8.30 86.91 46.51
N LYS A 81 -7.10 87.42 46.80
CA LYS A 81 -6.86 88.55 47.72
C LYS A 81 -7.63 89.80 47.29
N ASP A 82 -7.88 89.98 45.99
CA ASP A 82 -8.71 91.06 45.45
C ASP A 82 -10.18 91.01 45.92
N TYR A 83 -10.63 89.86 46.44
CA TYR A 83 -11.97 89.69 47.00
C TYR A 83 -12.02 89.92 48.53
N ALA A 84 -10.88 90.18 49.18
CA ALA A 84 -10.82 90.41 50.63
C ALA A 84 -11.60 91.66 51.08
N GLU A 85 -11.67 92.68 50.23
CA GLU A 85 -12.39 93.92 50.49
C GLU A 85 -13.85 93.89 49.98
N LYS A 86 -14.27 92.82 49.28
CA LYS A 86 -15.63 92.67 48.78
C LYS A 86 -16.58 92.19 49.89
N TYR A 87 -17.87 92.49 49.74
CA TYR A 87 -18.90 91.98 50.63
C TYR A 87 -19.23 90.52 50.28
N VAL A 88 -19.67 89.76 51.28
CA VAL A 88 -20.06 88.35 51.10
C VAL A 88 -21.12 88.17 50.00
N LYS A 89 -22.07 89.12 49.90
CA LYS A 89 -23.11 89.12 48.84
C LYS A 89 -22.51 89.27 47.43
N ASP A 90 -21.42 90.00 47.28
CA ASP A 90 -20.78 90.26 45.99
C ASP A 90 -19.92 89.07 45.58
N ILE A 91 -19.25 88.41 46.54
CA ILE A 91 -18.54 87.14 46.34
C ILE A 91 -19.52 86.05 45.91
N VAL A 92 -20.65 85.92 46.61
CA VAL A 92 -21.71 84.95 46.27
C VAL A 92 -22.34 85.29 44.91
N GLY A 93 -22.58 86.58 44.63
CA GLY A 93 -23.13 87.04 43.36
C GLY A 93 -22.20 86.78 42.17
N ASP A 94 -20.92 87.12 42.29
CA ASP A 94 -19.90 86.90 41.26
C ASP A 94 -19.67 85.39 41.04
N SER A 95 -19.67 84.58 42.11
CA SER A 95 -19.60 83.12 42.01
C SER A 95 -20.82 82.53 41.29
N PHE A 96 -22.04 83.00 41.59
CA PHE A 96 -23.26 82.54 40.93
C PHE A 96 -23.31 82.96 39.45
N LYS A 97 -22.79 84.15 39.11
CA LYS A 97 -22.61 84.60 37.72
C LYS A 97 -21.61 83.73 36.97
N ALA A 98 -20.47 83.38 37.58
CA ALA A 98 -19.51 82.47 36.97
C ALA A 98 -20.15 81.08 36.70
N ILE A 99 -20.94 80.55 37.65
CA ILE A 99 -21.68 79.28 37.50
C ILE A 99 -22.73 79.33 36.39
N GLN A 100 -23.50 80.41 36.31
CA GLN A 100 -24.42 80.59 35.18
C GLN A 100 -23.66 80.74 33.86
N GLY A 101 -22.51 81.41 33.88
CA GLY A 101 -21.61 81.60 32.73
C GLY A 101 -21.18 80.27 32.10
N LEU A 102 -20.89 79.24 32.90
CA LEU A 102 -20.53 77.90 32.39
C LEU A 102 -21.58 77.31 31.44
N SER A 103 -22.86 77.60 31.68
CA SER A 103 -23.95 77.11 30.82
C SER A 103 -24.05 77.86 29.48
N ASN A 104 -23.40 79.03 29.37
CA ASN A 104 -23.47 79.99 28.27
C ASN A 104 -22.08 80.33 27.68
N GLY A 105 -21.14 79.38 27.67
CA GLY A 105 -19.82 79.55 27.03
C GLY A 105 -18.71 80.10 27.93
N GLY A 106 -18.94 80.21 29.24
CA GLY A 106 -17.90 80.54 30.22
C GLY A 106 -16.82 79.47 30.36
N THR A 107 -15.71 79.85 30.97
CA THR A 107 -14.47 79.05 31.08
C THR A 107 -14.12 78.76 32.54
N LEU A 108 -13.20 77.81 32.80
CA LEU A 108 -12.68 77.62 34.16
C LEU A 108 -11.82 78.82 34.62
N SER A 109 -11.25 79.58 33.69
CA SER A 109 -10.49 80.79 34.00
C SER A 109 -11.35 81.82 34.75
N ASP A 110 -12.62 81.96 34.38
CA ASP A 110 -13.58 82.83 35.08
C ASP A 110 -13.70 82.47 36.57
N PHE A 111 -13.60 81.18 36.91
CA PHE A 111 -13.60 80.70 38.30
C PHE A 111 -12.27 80.86 38.99
N SER A 112 -11.15 80.61 38.29
CA SER A 112 -9.80 80.80 38.80
C SER A 112 -9.58 82.23 39.30
N THR A 113 -10.18 83.23 38.65
CA THR A 113 -10.11 84.63 39.11
C THR A 113 -10.73 84.87 40.50
N ILE A 114 -11.76 84.10 40.88
CA ILE A 114 -12.44 84.18 42.18
C ILE A 114 -11.78 83.24 43.18
N PHE A 115 -11.47 82.02 42.74
CA PHE A 115 -10.93 80.92 43.53
C PHE A 115 -9.60 80.44 42.94
N PRO A 116 -8.45 81.01 43.34
CA PRO A 116 -7.14 80.67 42.78
C PRO A 116 -6.75 79.20 42.95
N LYS A 117 -7.38 78.47 43.89
CA LYS A 117 -7.20 77.02 44.05
C LYS A 117 -7.60 76.21 42.81
N VAL A 118 -8.38 76.77 41.88
CA VAL A 118 -8.69 76.14 40.59
C VAL A 118 -7.42 75.91 39.77
N ASP A 119 -6.46 76.85 39.78
CA ASP A 119 -5.19 76.66 39.06
C ASP A 119 -4.33 75.55 39.67
N THR A 120 -4.36 75.41 40.99
CA THR A 120 -3.70 74.29 41.69
C THR A 120 -4.31 72.95 41.30
N LEU A 121 -5.65 72.88 41.24
CA LEU A 121 -6.36 71.67 40.80
C LEU A 121 -6.09 71.33 39.33
N VAL A 122 -5.98 72.35 38.45
CA VAL A 122 -5.57 72.16 37.06
C VAL A 122 -4.11 71.68 36.99
N GLY A 123 -3.20 72.25 37.79
CA GLY A 123 -1.82 71.81 37.86
C GLY A 123 -1.67 70.35 38.33
N ASP A 124 -2.47 69.92 39.31
CA ASP A 124 -2.49 68.53 39.76
C ASP A 124 -3.14 67.60 38.74
N LEU A 125 -4.17 68.06 38.02
CA LEU A 125 -4.74 67.33 36.87
C LEU A 125 -3.71 67.14 35.77
N LEU A 126 -2.91 68.17 35.44
CA LEU A 126 -1.86 68.08 34.43
C LEU A 126 -0.78 67.07 34.79
N LYS A 127 -0.32 67.05 36.04
CA LYS A 127 0.62 66.01 36.52
C LYS A 127 0.06 64.60 36.34
N ILE A 128 -1.24 64.42 36.57
CA ILE A 128 -1.92 63.13 36.37
C ILE A 128 -1.99 62.81 34.87
N THR A 129 -2.37 63.77 34.02
CA THR A 129 -2.53 63.52 32.58
C THR A 129 -1.21 63.34 31.85
N ASP A 130 -0.15 64.05 32.26
CA ASP A 130 1.22 63.91 31.75
C ASP A 130 1.75 62.49 32.00
N LYS A 131 1.42 61.91 33.16
CA LYS A 131 1.76 60.50 33.46
C LYS A 131 1.18 59.54 32.41
N TYR A 132 0.01 59.84 31.86
CA TYR A 132 -0.67 59.02 30.85
C TYR A 132 -0.41 59.51 29.41
N GLY A 133 0.51 60.46 29.20
CA GLY A 133 0.83 61.02 27.88
C GLY A 133 -0.32 61.80 27.24
N ILE A 134 -1.37 62.16 28.00
CA ILE A 134 -2.53 62.86 27.47
C ILE A 134 -2.15 64.34 27.29
N PRO A 135 -2.23 64.91 26.06
CA PRO A 135 -1.76 66.26 25.76
C PRO A 135 -2.75 67.33 26.24
N PHE A 136 -2.94 67.43 27.55
CA PHE A 136 -3.63 68.56 28.17
C PHE A 136 -2.66 69.70 28.42
N THR A 137 -3.14 70.92 28.23
CA THR A 137 -2.37 72.13 28.53
C THR A 137 -3.15 72.96 29.54
N SER A 138 -2.43 73.69 30.40
CA SER A 138 -3.07 74.60 31.37
C SER A 138 -4.03 75.56 30.68
N ASP A 139 -3.60 76.13 29.54
CA ASP A 139 -4.42 77.01 28.72
C ASP A 139 -5.64 76.32 28.11
N GLY A 140 -5.50 75.08 27.61
CA GLY A 140 -6.64 74.33 27.08
C GLY A 140 -7.64 73.96 28.16
N VAL A 141 -7.20 73.65 29.38
CA VAL A 141 -8.13 73.34 30.48
C VAL A 141 -8.82 74.59 31.02
N LEU A 142 -8.09 75.69 31.19
CA LEU A 142 -8.62 76.91 31.80
C LEU A 142 -9.45 77.76 30.84
N LYS A 143 -9.06 77.85 29.56
CA LYS A 143 -9.61 78.82 28.60
C LYS A 143 -10.58 78.22 27.60
N THR A 144 -10.67 76.89 27.48
CA THR A 144 -11.68 76.27 26.60
C THR A 144 -13.06 76.40 27.22
N PRO A 145 -14.05 76.94 26.47
CA PRO A 145 -15.40 77.14 26.99
C PRO A 145 -16.13 75.82 27.18
N PHE A 146 -17.00 75.73 28.19
CA PHE A 146 -17.82 74.51 28.41
C PHE A 146 -18.83 74.23 27.29
N LYS A 147 -19.21 75.27 26.55
CA LYS A 147 -20.11 75.19 25.40
C LYS A 147 -19.60 76.12 24.30
N ALA A 148 -19.48 75.60 23.08
CA ALA A 148 -19.10 76.41 21.93
C ALA A 148 -20.20 77.43 21.61
N THR A 149 -19.82 78.70 21.49
CA THR A 149 -20.73 79.81 21.16
C THR A 149 -20.45 80.39 19.78
N GLU A 150 -19.29 80.08 19.19
CA GLU A 150 -18.84 80.54 17.88
C GLU A 150 -18.54 79.36 16.94
N GLU A 151 -18.72 79.56 15.63
CA GLU A 151 -18.48 78.54 14.61
C GLU A 151 -16.97 78.25 14.49
N GLY A 152 -16.58 76.99 14.71
CA GLY A 152 -15.17 76.55 14.73
C GLY A 152 -14.49 76.58 16.10
N GLN A 153 -15.14 77.11 17.14
CA GLN A 153 -14.65 77.06 18.52
C GLN A 153 -14.94 75.67 19.12
N LYS A 154 -13.90 75.00 19.62
CA LYS A 154 -14.08 73.71 20.32
C LYS A 154 -14.63 73.95 21.72
N ASP A 155 -15.66 73.22 22.09
CA ASP A 155 -16.09 73.16 23.49
C ASP A 155 -15.15 72.26 24.32
N PHE A 156 -15.29 72.35 25.63
CA PHE A 156 -14.45 71.62 26.57
C PHE A 156 -14.55 70.11 26.39
N THR A 157 -15.73 69.58 26.05
CA THR A 157 -15.90 68.15 25.80
C THR A 157 -15.14 67.71 24.54
N THR A 158 -15.20 68.51 23.48
CA THR A 158 -14.51 68.28 22.21
C THR A 158 -13.00 68.38 22.37
N TYR A 159 -12.52 69.37 23.13
CA TYR A 159 -11.10 69.47 23.49
C TYR A 159 -10.60 68.22 24.23
N LEU A 160 -11.33 67.77 25.26
CA LEU A 160 -10.96 66.57 26.00
C LEU A 160 -10.94 65.32 25.11
N VAL A 161 -11.95 65.16 24.25
CA VAL A 161 -12.04 64.02 23.32
C VAL A 161 -10.93 64.07 22.26
N ASP A 162 -10.61 65.24 21.72
CA ASP A 162 -9.57 65.39 20.70
C ASP A 162 -8.16 65.19 21.28
N SER A 163 -7.89 65.71 22.48
CA SER A 163 -6.64 65.45 23.19
C SER A 163 -6.50 63.97 23.54
N LEU A 164 -7.57 63.30 23.98
CA LEU A 164 -7.55 61.86 24.21
C LEU A 164 -7.28 61.10 22.90
N LYS A 165 -7.94 61.46 21.80
CA LYS A 165 -7.72 60.87 20.47
C LYS A 165 -6.28 61.08 19.97
N GLY A 166 -5.68 62.24 20.22
CA GLY A 166 -4.31 62.55 19.82
C GLY A 166 -3.22 61.88 20.69
N THR A 167 -3.61 61.21 21.77
CA THR A 167 -2.67 60.52 22.67
C THR A 167 -2.02 59.33 21.94
N VAL A 168 -0.70 59.23 22.01
CA VAL A 168 0.06 58.08 21.49
C VAL A 168 -0.22 56.87 22.37
N LEU A 169 -0.54 55.74 21.76
CA LEU A 169 -0.95 54.53 22.48
C LEU A 169 0.16 54.01 23.42
N GLY A 170 1.43 54.08 22.99
CA GLY A 170 2.57 53.65 23.79
C GLY A 170 2.79 54.47 25.06
N ASP A 171 2.56 55.79 24.99
CA ASP A 171 2.67 56.68 26.14
C ASP A 171 1.54 56.42 27.15
N LEU A 172 0.33 56.17 26.65
CA LEU A 172 -0.83 55.79 27.46
C LEU A 172 -0.60 54.46 28.23
N LEU A 173 -0.06 53.44 27.54
CA LEU A 173 0.26 52.14 28.13
C LEU A 173 1.38 52.24 29.18
N THR A 174 2.41 53.03 28.89
CA THR A 174 3.49 53.27 29.85
C THR A 174 2.95 53.95 31.13
N GLY A 175 2.00 54.88 30.98
CA GLY A 175 1.39 55.58 32.11
C GLY A 175 0.54 54.72 33.05
N ILE A 176 -0.01 53.59 32.56
CA ILE A 176 -0.78 52.65 33.40
C ILE A 176 0.11 51.62 34.12
N GLY A 177 1.41 51.57 33.85
CA GLY A 177 2.40 50.87 34.67
C GLY A 177 3.32 49.88 33.97
N GLU A 178 3.16 49.66 32.66
CA GLU A 178 4.03 48.74 31.91
C GLU A 178 4.42 49.34 30.55
N PRO A 179 5.73 49.48 30.23
CA PRO A 179 6.14 49.84 28.88
C PRO A 179 5.68 48.74 27.89
N PRO A 180 5.23 49.12 26.69
CA PRO A 180 4.68 48.16 25.73
C PRO A 180 5.75 47.15 25.30
N SER A 181 5.41 45.86 25.39
CA SER A 181 6.25 44.73 24.97
C SER A 181 5.54 43.86 23.92
N GLY A 182 6.31 43.10 23.14
CA GLY A 182 5.80 42.17 22.12
C GLY A 182 4.75 42.80 21.18
N LEU A 183 3.58 42.16 21.10
CA LEU A 183 2.43 42.62 20.31
C LEU A 183 2.05 44.09 20.58
N PHE A 184 2.04 44.53 21.84
CA PHE A 184 1.65 45.91 22.17
C PHE A 184 2.66 46.92 21.64
N LYS A 185 3.94 46.55 21.58
CA LYS A 185 4.97 47.41 21.00
C LYS A 185 4.80 47.55 19.50
N TYR A 186 4.48 46.44 18.81
CA TYR A 186 4.12 46.47 17.40
C TYR A 186 2.89 47.34 17.13
N LEU A 187 1.83 47.19 17.92
CA LEU A 187 0.63 48.01 17.80
C LEU A 187 0.89 49.51 18.03
N CYS A 188 1.87 49.85 18.87
CA CYS A 188 2.22 51.24 19.16
C CYS A 188 3.13 51.87 18.10
N TYR A 189 4.09 51.12 17.58
CA TYR A 189 5.24 51.68 16.84
C TYR A 189 5.57 50.96 15.51
N GLY A 190 4.90 49.85 15.18
CA GLY A 190 5.21 49.04 13.99
C GLY A 190 6.34 48.05 14.22
N GLU A 191 7.06 47.69 13.17
CA GLU A 191 8.10 46.67 13.18
C GLU A 191 9.48 47.20 13.60
N LYS A 192 10.19 46.48 14.48
CA LYS A 192 11.53 46.86 14.95
C LYS A 192 12.53 46.74 13.80
N ASN A 193 13.39 47.74 13.64
CA ASN A 193 14.36 47.93 12.55
C ASN A 193 13.76 48.22 11.17
N GLU A 194 12.44 48.23 11.01
CA GLU A 194 11.77 48.68 9.79
C GLU A 194 11.02 49.99 9.99
N ASP A 195 10.15 50.05 11.01
CA ASP A 195 9.35 51.23 11.36
C ASP A 195 9.95 52.02 12.52
N TYR A 196 10.67 51.36 13.43
CA TYR A 196 11.32 52.04 14.57
C TYR A 196 12.63 51.37 15.00
N THR A 197 13.54 52.16 15.57
CA THR A 197 14.68 51.70 16.36
C THR A 197 14.47 51.96 17.84
N GLU A 198 15.13 51.15 18.65
CA GLU A 198 15.13 51.26 20.11
C GLU A 198 16.57 51.30 20.60
N ASP A 199 16.88 52.29 21.43
CA ASP A 199 18.18 52.39 22.09
C ASP A 199 18.25 51.55 23.38
N ASP A 200 19.42 51.48 24.00
CA ASP A 200 19.65 50.72 25.24
C ASP A 200 18.84 51.24 26.44
N GLU A 201 18.28 52.45 26.35
CA GLU A 201 17.44 53.09 27.37
C GLU A 201 15.94 52.85 27.13
N GLY A 202 15.57 52.19 26.02
CA GLY A 202 14.19 51.87 25.64
C GLY A 202 13.45 53.01 24.92
N ASN A 203 14.17 54.05 24.48
CA ASN A 203 13.58 55.15 23.72
C ASN A 203 13.29 54.72 22.28
N ILE A 204 12.14 55.14 21.78
CA ILE A 204 11.65 54.76 20.44
C ILE A 204 11.86 55.90 19.45
N GLU A 205 12.66 55.63 18.41
CA GLU A 205 12.87 56.53 17.27
C GLU A 205 12.22 55.92 16.01
N MET A 206 11.34 56.68 15.35
CA MET A 206 10.65 56.21 14.14
C MET A 206 11.57 56.32 12.92
N ILE A 207 11.57 55.32 12.06
CA ILE A 207 12.36 55.26 10.84
C ILE A 207 11.52 55.80 9.67
N GLY A 208 12.11 56.71 8.87
CA GLY A 208 11.52 57.20 7.63
C GLY A 208 10.16 57.89 7.83
N ASN A 209 9.13 57.41 7.13
CA ASN A 209 7.78 57.97 7.15
C ASN A 209 6.82 57.25 8.12
N ALA A 210 7.32 56.30 8.92
CA ALA A 210 6.51 55.57 9.89
C ALA A 210 5.96 56.52 10.97
N LYS A 211 4.75 56.23 11.49
CA LYS A 211 4.07 57.07 12.48
C LYS A 211 3.67 56.24 13.69
N LYS A 212 3.77 56.84 14.88
CA LYS A 212 3.28 56.25 16.13
C LYS A 212 1.76 56.11 16.07
N THR A 213 1.22 54.99 16.55
CA THR A 213 -0.22 54.74 16.64
C THR A 213 -0.83 55.57 17.76
N THR A 214 -1.95 56.23 17.46
CA THR A 214 -2.70 57.05 18.41
C THR A 214 -4.01 56.39 18.84
N VAL A 215 -4.61 56.86 19.93
CA VAL A 215 -5.95 56.42 20.36
C VAL A 215 -6.99 56.69 19.28
N LYS A 216 -6.83 57.75 18.47
CA LYS A 216 -7.67 58.04 17.31
C LYS A 216 -7.66 56.88 16.32
N ASP A 217 -6.50 56.30 16.06
CA ASP A 217 -6.36 55.24 15.07
C ASP A 217 -7.13 53.98 15.51
N LEU A 218 -7.17 53.68 16.81
CA LEU A 218 -8.02 52.63 17.39
C LEU A 218 -9.52 52.96 17.36
N LEU A 219 -9.87 54.24 17.51
CA LEU A 219 -11.26 54.71 17.55
C LEU A 219 -11.83 55.06 16.16
N SER A 220 -11.03 54.97 15.10
CA SER A 220 -11.36 55.45 13.75
C SER A 220 -12.43 54.62 13.02
N GLY A 221 -13.03 53.64 13.70
CA GLY A 221 -14.13 52.81 13.19
C GLY A 221 -13.67 51.50 12.58
N ASP A 222 -12.42 51.42 12.11
CA ASP A 222 -11.83 50.21 11.55
C ASP A 222 -10.70 49.67 12.45
N LEU A 223 -11.10 49.24 13.65
CA LEU A 223 -10.19 48.54 14.57
C LEU A 223 -9.60 47.28 13.91
N MET A 224 -10.36 46.65 13.01
CA MET A 224 -9.92 45.46 12.30
C MET A 224 -8.77 45.75 11.33
N ALA A 225 -8.72 46.90 10.67
CA ALA A 225 -7.59 47.29 9.83
C ALA A 225 -6.26 47.44 10.60
N VAL A 226 -6.31 47.74 11.90
CA VAL A 226 -5.10 47.77 12.75
C VAL A 226 -4.64 46.34 13.04
N PHE A 227 -5.55 45.44 13.42
CA PHE A 227 -5.23 44.04 13.72
C PHE A 227 -4.86 43.22 12.48
N GLN A 228 -5.46 43.50 11.33
CA GLN A 228 -5.19 42.82 10.05
C GLN A 228 -3.74 42.99 9.58
N LYS A 229 -3.07 44.08 9.97
CA LYS A 229 -1.67 44.34 9.59
C LYS A 229 -0.65 43.65 10.49
N VAL A 230 -1.08 43.13 11.64
CA VAL A 230 -0.18 42.52 12.63
C VAL A 230 0.41 41.23 12.06
N PRO A 231 1.75 41.08 12.03
CA PRO A 231 2.39 39.84 11.64
C PRO A 231 2.15 38.79 12.72
N LEU A 232 1.85 37.57 12.31
CA LEU A 232 1.57 36.45 13.22
C LEU A 232 2.74 36.16 14.16
N ALA A 233 3.97 36.39 13.69
CA ALA A 233 5.19 36.31 14.48
C ALA A 233 5.16 37.17 15.75
N ALA A 234 4.53 38.36 15.71
CA ALA A 234 4.42 39.25 16.87
C ALA A 234 3.40 38.77 17.91
N VAL A 235 2.54 37.81 17.54
CA VAL A 235 1.51 37.22 18.43
C VAL A 235 2.01 35.91 19.02
N ALA A 236 2.56 35.02 18.18
CA ALA A 236 2.89 33.66 18.56
C ALA A 236 4.33 33.45 19.05
N LEU A 237 5.24 34.40 18.77
CA LEU A 237 6.66 34.35 19.14
C LEU A 237 7.30 32.98 18.80
N PRO A 238 7.42 32.64 17.50
CA PRO A 238 7.89 31.32 17.07
C PRO A 238 9.33 31.06 17.56
N THR A 239 9.58 29.85 18.05
CA THR A 239 10.90 29.43 18.53
C THR A 239 11.70 28.75 17.41
N VAL A 240 13.02 28.71 17.56
CA VAL A 240 13.94 28.12 16.56
C VAL A 240 13.67 26.64 16.26
N ASP A 241 13.04 25.92 17.20
CA ASP A 241 12.73 24.49 17.12
C ASP A 241 11.29 24.17 16.67
N ASP A 242 10.45 25.18 16.41
CA ASP A 242 9.08 25.00 15.93
C ASP A 242 8.97 25.30 14.43
N SER A 243 9.44 24.35 13.61
CA SER A 243 9.42 24.46 12.13
C SER A 243 8.03 24.74 11.58
N ALA A 244 6.97 24.20 12.19
CA ALA A 244 5.59 24.42 11.76
C ALA A 244 5.16 25.87 12.01
N MET A 245 5.37 26.39 13.23
CA MET A 245 5.04 27.79 13.55
C MET A 245 5.90 28.78 12.78
N LEU A 246 7.17 28.48 12.55
CA LEU A 246 8.04 29.27 11.67
C LEU A 246 7.50 29.28 10.24
N THR A 247 7.02 28.14 9.74
CA THR A 247 6.46 28.05 8.39
C THR A 247 5.17 28.85 8.25
N ILE A 248 4.28 28.79 9.25
CA ILE A 248 3.05 29.58 9.26
C ILE A 248 3.39 31.08 9.38
N ALA A 249 4.35 31.47 10.23
CA ALA A 249 4.67 32.87 10.50
C ALA A 249 5.46 33.56 9.38
N TYR A 250 6.36 32.82 8.72
CA TYR A 250 7.36 33.39 7.79
C TYR A 250 7.36 32.75 6.40
N GLY A 251 6.68 31.63 6.17
CA GLY A 251 6.68 30.93 4.87
C GLY A 251 7.67 29.77 4.82
N ARG A 252 8.19 29.40 3.64
CA ARG A 252 9.13 28.26 3.50
C ARG A 252 10.55 28.61 3.96
N LYS A 253 11.14 27.77 4.81
CA LYS A 253 12.55 27.88 5.24
C LYS A 253 13.48 27.80 4.03
N ASP A 254 14.56 28.57 4.06
CA ASP A 254 15.60 28.67 3.01
C ASP A 254 15.11 29.18 1.63
N VAL A 255 13.81 29.45 1.50
CA VAL A 255 13.19 30.08 0.32
C VAL A 255 12.71 31.49 0.65
N THR A 256 11.86 31.61 1.67
CA THR A 256 11.23 32.88 2.06
C THR A 256 11.89 33.51 3.28
N TYR A 257 12.55 32.72 4.12
CA TYR A 257 13.25 33.20 5.31
C TYR A 257 14.50 32.37 5.60
N ILE A 258 15.40 32.93 6.40
CA ILE A 258 16.54 32.24 7.04
C ILE A 258 16.54 32.53 8.54
N ILE A 259 17.01 31.56 9.33
CA ILE A 259 17.22 31.75 10.77
C ILE A 259 18.67 32.23 10.95
N ASN A 260 18.85 33.40 11.57
CA ASN A 260 20.17 34.01 11.75
C ASN A 260 21.04 33.21 12.75
N ASN A 261 20.42 32.59 13.76
CA ASN A 261 21.08 31.78 14.80
C ASN A 261 20.41 30.40 14.95
N PRO A 262 20.61 29.46 14.01
CA PRO A 262 19.89 28.19 13.98
C PRO A 262 20.30 27.22 15.11
N THR A 263 21.41 27.47 15.81
CA THR A 263 21.93 26.65 16.92
C THR A 263 21.49 27.14 18.30
N ALA A 264 20.61 28.14 18.37
CA ALA A 264 20.05 28.59 19.63
C ALA A 264 19.31 27.44 20.36
N GLY A 265 19.29 27.49 21.70
CA GLY A 265 18.68 26.41 22.50
C GLY A 265 17.18 26.28 22.25
N LYS A 266 16.64 25.08 22.44
CA LYS A 266 15.18 24.81 22.35
C LYS A 266 14.38 25.85 23.14
N GLY A 267 13.29 26.33 22.56
CA GLY A 267 12.46 27.37 23.17
C GLY A 267 13.00 28.80 23.07
N THR A 268 14.11 29.03 22.35
CA THR A 268 14.60 30.39 22.06
C THR A 268 13.80 31.00 20.91
N GLU A 269 13.34 32.25 21.07
CA GLU A 269 12.68 33.00 19.99
C GLU A 269 13.56 33.05 18.74
N ALA A 270 12.95 32.78 17.58
CA ALA A 270 13.68 32.73 16.33
C ALA A 270 14.02 34.13 15.81
N ASP A 271 15.31 34.41 15.70
CA ASP A 271 15.82 35.57 14.97
C ASP A 271 15.85 35.26 13.47
N VAL A 272 14.94 35.89 12.72
CA VAL A 272 14.63 35.55 11.33
C VAL A 272 14.87 36.74 10.40
N THR A 273 15.53 36.46 9.27
CA THR A 273 15.66 37.40 8.14
C THR A 273 14.80 36.92 6.98
N MET A 274 13.85 37.75 6.52
CA MET A 274 13.05 37.48 5.32
C MET A 274 13.92 37.61 4.06
N GLN A 275 13.85 36.63 3.14
CA GLN A 275 14.61 36.64 1.90
C GLN A 275 14.00 37.57 0.83
N PHE A 276 14.79 37.86 -0.20
CA PHE A 276 14.35 38.66 -1.34
C PHE A 276 13.33 37.91 -2.18
N MET A 277 12.27 38.62 -2.55
CA MET A 277 11.20 38.08 -3.36
C MET A 277 11.67 37.88 -4.80
N PHE A 278 11.31 36.75 -5.39
CA PHE A 278 11.65 36.40 -6.77
C PHE A 278 10.51 35.64 -7.47
N TYR A 279 10.53 35.66 -8.79
CA TYR A 279 9.68 34.83 -9.66
C TYR A 279 10.54 34.02 -10.62
N ASN A 280 10.06 32.83 -10.98
CA ASN A 280 10.69 31.99 -11.99
C ASN A 280 9.98 32.16 -13.34
N LEU A 281 10.72 32.05 -14.45
CA LEU A 281 10.12 32.00 -15.78
C LEU A 281 9.98 30.54 -16.25
N LYS A 282 8.75 30.06 -16.43
CA LYS A 282 8.43 28.70 -16.92
C LYS A 282 7.45 28.82 -18.09
N ASP A 283 7.77 28.20 -19.23
CA ASP A 283 6.94 28.21 -20.45
C ASP A 283 6.48 29.62 -20.90
N GLY A 284 7.33 30.63 -20.68
CA GLY A 284 7.06 32.03 -21.05
C GLY A 284 6.20 32.80 -20.05
N LYS A 285 5.79 32.21 -18.92
CA LYS A 285 5.03 32.85 -17.84
C LYS A 285 5.83 32.94 -16.55
N PHE A 286 5.56 33.96 -15.74
CA PHE A 286 6.12 34.07 -14.40
C PHE A 286 5.34 33.18 -13.43
N VAL A 287 6.05 32.38 -12.64
CA VAL A 287 5.50 31.58 -11.54
C VAL A 287 6.16 31.99 -10.23
N ASP A 288 5.40 31.92 -9.14
CA ASP A 288 5.89 32.21 -7.81
C ASP A 288 6.80 31.07 -7.27
N TYR A 289 7.27 31.22 -6.03
CA TYR A 289 8.09 30.20 -5.37
C TYR A 289 7.33 28.91 -5.03
N ALA A 290 6.00 28.94 -5.07
CA ALA A 290 5.13 27.78 -4.91
C ALA A 290 4.79 27.12 -6.26
N GLY A 291 5.18 27.73 -7.38
CA GLY A 291 4.92 27.25 -8.74
C GLY A 291 3.58 27.70 -9.31
N ALA A 292 2.84 28.57 -8.62
CA ALA A 292 1.60 29.15 -9.12
C ALA A 292 1.89 30.23 -10.16
N GLU A 293 1.13 30.27 -11.25
CA GLU A 293 1.24 31.35 -12.24
C GLU A 293 0.92 32.70 -11.60
N VAL A 294 1.77 33.69 -11.85
CA VAL A 294 1.56 35.06 -11.39
C VAL A 294 0.78 35.78 -12.48
N ASP A 295 -0.49 36.07 -12.18
CA ASP A 295 -1.31 36.91 -13.05
C ASP A 295 -0.72 38.32 -13.11
N GLY A 296 -0.39 38.79 -14.32
CA GLY A 296 0.12 40.13 -14.53
C GLY A 296 0.67 40.34 -15.94
N THR A 297 0.89 41.61 -16.30
CA THR A 297 1.31 41.99 -17.65
C THR A 297 2.68 42.67 -17.60
N ILE A 298 3.62 42.19 -18.41
CA ILE A 298 4.90 42.87 -18.65
C ILE A 298 4.61 44.10 -19.52
N LEU A 299 5.03 45.28 -19.05
CA LEU A 299 4.95 46.51 -19.82
C LEU A 299 6.22 46.68 -20.66
N GLU A 300 6.06 46.98 -21.96
CA GLU A 300 7.16 47.04 -22.94
C GLU A 300 8.20 48.15 -22.68
N SER A 301 7.86 49.16 -21.87
CA SER A 301 8.78 50.22 -21.46
C SER A 301 8.89 50.29 -19.94
N SER A 302 10.08 50.05 -19.41
CA SER A 302 10.39 50.44 -18.04
C SER A 302 10.92 51.88 -18.01
N ASP A 303 10.47 52.62 -17.01
CA ASP A 303 10.94 53.99 -16.74
C ASP A 303 12.36 53.99 -16.12
N VAL A 304 12.96 52.80 -15.92
CA VAL A 304 14.21 52.57 -15.18
C VAL A 304 15.04 51.53 -15.94
N SER A 305 16.22 51.95 -16.43
CA SER A 305 17.14 51.10 -17.20
C SER A 305 17.57 49.85 -16.41
N GLY A 306 17.50 48.67 -17.04
CA GLY A 306 17.91 47.39 -16.45
C GLY A 306 16.82 46.62 -15.69
N TYR A 307 15.58 47.12 -15.65
CA TYR A 307 14.43 46.47 -15.01
C TYR A 307 13.27 46.31 -15.98
N LYS A 308 12.45 45.26 -15.81
CA LYS A 308 11.16 45.08 -16.50
C LYS A 308 10.04 45.54 -15.57
N LYS A 309 9.14 46.39 -16.05
CA LYS A 309 7.97 46.86 -15.28
C LYS A 309 6.84 45.84 -15.43
N PHE A 310 6.36 45.29 -14.32
CA PHE A 310 5.30 44.29 -14.30
C PHE A 310 4.09 44.87 -13.56
N GLN A 311 2.93 44.83 -14.22
CA GLN A 311 1.66 45.30 -13.67
C GLN A 311 0.90 44.12 -13.06
N LEU A 312 0.57 44.24 -11.77
CA LEU A 312 -0.25 43.28 -11.05
C LEU A 312 -1.75 43.52 -11.31
N PRO A 313 -2.62 42.50 -11.12
CA PRO A 313 -4.06 42.65 -11.25
C PRO A 313 -4.54 43.69 -10.24
N THR A 314 -5.41 44.60 -10.66
CA THR A 314 -5.91 45.71 -9.83
C THR A 314 -7.44 45.64 -9.81
N GLU A 315 -8.05 45.77 -8.63
CA GLU A 315 -9.50 45.81 -8.48
C GLU A 315 -10.10 47.09 -9.07
N GLU A 316 -11.36 47.03 -9.48
CA GLU A 316 -12.04 48.13 -10.19
C GLU A 316 -12.19 49.36 -9.27
N GLY A 317 -11.39 50.41 -9.53
CA GLY A 317 -11.39 51.65 -8.75
C GLY A 317 -10.11 51.93 -7.96
N GLU A 318 -9.13 51.03 -7.98
CA GLU A 318 -7.83 51.22 -7.34
C GLU A 318 -6.72 51.64 -8.33
N GLU A 319 -5.70 52.34 -7.82
CA GLU A 319 -4.52 52.70 -8.60
C GLU A 319 -3.71 51.44 -8.96
N PRO A 320 -3.24 51.30 -10.22
CA PRO A 320 -2.52 50.12 -10.66
C PRO A 320 -1.23 49.92 -9.86
N THR A 321 -1.04 48.69 -9.35
CA THR A 321 0.16 48.33 -8.59
C THR A 321 1.24 47.81 -9.54
N TYR A 322 2.44 48.40 -9.45
CA TYR A 322 3.59 48.04 -10.27
C TYR A 322 4.74 47.47 -9.43
N ILE A 323 5.41 46.47 -9.97
CA ILE A 323 6.68 45.96 -9.47
C ILE A 323 7.73 45.96 -10.58
N TYR A 324 9.01 45.96 -10.19
CA TYR A 324 10.12 45.98 -11.12
C TYR A 324 10.94 44.69 -11.00
N LEU A 325 11.14 43.99 -12.11
CA LEU A 325 11.85 42.72 -12.17
C LEU A 325 13.23 42.94 -12.78
N LYS A 326 14.29 42.54 -12.08
CA LYS A 326 15.65 42.61 -12.60
C LYS A 326 16.04 41.28 -13.24
N GLU A 327 16.62 41.32 -14.45
CA GLU A 327 17.12 40.13 -15.12
C GLU A 327 18.32 39.52 -14.36
N PRO A 328 18.39 38.18 -14.26
CA PRO A 328 19.51 37.48 -13.62
C PRO A 328 20.80 37.64 -14.44
N THR A 329 21.94 37.70 -13.75
CA THR A 329 23.29 37.80 -14.33
C THR A 329 23.89 36.46 -14.79
N ALA A 330 23.18 35.34 -14.59
CA ALA A 330 23.61 33.97 -14.83
C ALA A 330 22.46 33.17 -15.49
N PRO A 331 22.66 31.94 -16.02
CA PRO A 331 21.61 31.20 -16.76
C PRO A 331 20.46 30.68 -15.88
N GLU A 332 20.31 31.20 -14.66
CA GLU A 332 19.23 30.86 -13.75
C GLU A 332 17.95 31.64 -14.11
N THR A 333 16.81 30.97 -14.06
CA THR A 333 15.49 31.47 -14.46
C THR A 333 14.81 32.40 -13.44
N ARG A 334 15.56 32.93 -12.45
CA ARG A 334 15.03 33.72 -11.31
C ARG A 334 15.10 35.23 -11.55
N TYR A 335 13.97 35.91 -11.36
CA TYR A 335 13.80 37.36 -11.48
C TYR A 335 13.49 37.97 -10.12
N PHE A 336 14.40 38.78 -9.57
CA PHE A 336 14.20 39.44 -8.28
C PHE A 336 13.28 40.66 -8.39
N VAL A 337 12.46 40.86 -7.36
CA VAL A 337 11.43 41.91 -7.29
C VAL A 337 11.96 43.14 -6.56
N TYR A 338 11.73 44.31 -7.16
CA TYR A 338 12.10 45.62 -6.63
C TYR A 338 10.90 46.57 -6.59
N GLU A 339 10.92 47.47 -5.62
CA GLU A 339 9.99 48.60 -5.49
C GLU A 339 10.70 49.93 -5.79
N LYS A 340 9.96 50.89 -6.35
CA LYS A 340 10.46 52.24 -6.62
C LYS A 340 10.06 53.17 -5.48
N LEU A 341 11.05 53.79 -4.84
CA LEU A 341 10.86 54.74 -3.75
C LEU A 341 10.53 56.15 -4.27
N ALA A 342 10.03 57.02 -3.38
CA ALA A 342 9.63 58.39 -3.72
C ALA A 342 10.79 59.27 -4.21
N ASP A 343 12.02 58.94 -3.84
CA ASP A 343 13.27 59.55 -4.31
C ASP A 343 13.79 58.95 -5.62
N ALA A 344 12.99 58.09 -6.26
CA ALA A 344 13.29 57.34 -7.48
C ALA A 344 14.41 56.29 -7.36
N THR A 345 14.82 55.91 -6.14
CA THR A 345 15.72 54.78 -5.91
C THR A 345 14.95 53.45 -5.96
N MET A 346 15.67 52.35 -6.26
CA MET A 346 15.12 51.00 -6.32
C MET A 346 15.50 50.24 -5.05
N LYS A 347 14.52 49.70 -4.34
CA LYS A 347 14.72 48.89 -3.13
C LYS A 347 14.30 47.45 -3.40
N GLU A 348 15.12 46.50 -2.98
CA GLU A 348 14.80 45.07 -3.07
C GLU A 348 13.62 44.74 -2.18
N LYS A 349 12.60 44.09 -2.77
CA LYS A 349 11.41 43.68 -2.04
C LYS A 349 11.67 42.34 -1.37
N ARG A 350 11.42 42.25 -0.06
CA ARG A 350 11.47 40.99 0.69
C ARG A 350 10.11 40.31 0.70
N PHE A 351 10.08 39.01 0.93
CA PHE A 351 8.83 38.31 1.20
C PHE A 351 8.14 38.91 2.42
N PRO A 352 6.82 39.18 2.37
CA PRO A 352 6.09 39.67 3.53
C PRO A 352 5.97 38.57 4.58
N LYS A 353 6.00 38.95 5.86
CA LYS A 353 5.60 38.07 6.97
C LYS A 353 4.11 37.77 6.88
N THR A 354 3.70 36.58 7.33
CA THR A 354 2.28 36.22 7.40
C THR A 354 1.57 37.12 8.40
N LYS A 355 0.45 37.70 7.99
CA LYS A 355 -0.37 38.61 8.81
C LYS A 355 -1.57 37.89 9.40
N LEU A 356 -2.17 38.48 10.44
CA LEU A 356 -3.41 37.97 11.02
C LEU A 356 -4.56 37.97 10.00
N SER A 357 -4.57 38.92 9.05
CA SER A 357 -5.52 38.92 7.93
C SER A 357 -5.44 37.64 7.10
N ASP A 358 -4.24 37.11 6.90
CA ASP A 358 -4.00 35.93 6.06
C ASP A 358 -4.55 34.67 6.73
N VAL A 359 -4.50 34.61 8.07
CA VAL A 359 -5.14 33.54 8.86
C VAL A 359 -6.67 33.63 8.73
N THR A 360 -7.24 34.83 8.80
CA THR A 360 -8.70 35.00 8.65
C THR A 360 -9.20 34.83 7.22
N GLY A 361 -8.34 35.06 6.23
CA GLY A 361 -8.66 34.97 4.80
C GLY A 361 -8.45 33.57 4.23
N ASP A 362 -7.30 32.96 4.49
CA ASP A 362 -6.91 31.64 3.96
C ASP A 362 -6.06 30.84 4.97
N ALA A 363 -6.67 30.49 6.11
CA ALA A 363 -6.02 29.63 7.10
C ALA A 363 -5.51 28.30 6.52
N MET A 364 -6.25 27.73 5.56
CA MET A 364 -5.93 26.43 4.99
C MET A 364 -4.72 26.50 4.06
N GLY A 365 -4.60 27.54 3.22
CA GLY A 365 -3.43 27.74 2.37
C GLY A 365 -2.15 28.02 3.16
N LEU A 366 -2.24 28.48 4.40
CA LEU A 366 -1.09 28.57 5.32
C LEU A 366 -0.68 27.19 5.84
N ILE A 367 -1.63 26.37 6.27
CA ILE A 367 -1.38 25.01 6.76
C ILE A 367 -0.84 24.12 5.64
N ASP A 368 -1.35 24.29 4.42
CA ASP A 368 -0.95 23.51 3.25
C ASP A 368 0.53 23.60 2.92
N ARG A 369 1.21 24.67 3.34
CA ARG A 369 2.63 24.91 3.07
C ARG A 369 3.56 24.16 4.02
N ILE A 370 3.03 23.62 5.12
CA ILE A 370 3.83 22.93 6.13
C ILE A 370 4.27 21.57 5.57
N TYR A 371 5.56 21.26 5.71
CA TYR A 371 6.08 19.96 5.32
C TYR A 371 5.63 18.87 6.29
N LEU A 372 5.27 17.70 5.75
CA LEU A 372 4.84 16.56 6.56
C LEU A 372 5.93 16.10 7.54
N LYS A 373 7.19 16.16 7.11
CA LYS A 373 8.34 15.80 7.94
C LYS A 373 8.45 16.62 9.24
N ASP A 374 8.07 17.90 9.17
CA ASP A 374 8.15 18.82 10.31
C ASP A 374 7.07 18.50 11.36
N ILE A 375 5.91 18.01 10.92
CA ILE A 375 4.80 17.62 11.82
C ILE A 375 5.01 16.20 12.37
N LEU A 376 5.49 15.30 11.52
CA LEU A 376 5.70 13.89 11.87
C LEU A 376 7.04 13.66 12.57
N ASN A 377 7.86 14.71 12.71
CA ASN A 377 9.19 14.67 13.30
C ASN A 377 10.05 13.56 12.68
N VAL A 378 10.03 13.51 11.35
CA VAL A 378 10.86 12.60 10.55
C VAL A 378 12.17 13.31 10.28
N ASP A 379 13.21 12.94 11.03
CA ASP A 379 14.58 13.42 10.84
C ASP A 379 15.33 12.52 9.85
N ASP A 380 16.12 13.14 8.98
CA ASP A 380 16.92 12.49 7.92
C ASP A 380 17.96 11.50 8.47
N ASP A 381 18.31 11.60 9.77
CA ASP A 381 19.39 10.83 10.42
C ASP A 381 18.90 9.75 11.41
N SER A 382 17.58 9.53 11.50
CA SER A 382 17.01 8.60 12.48
C SER A 382 16.95 7.18 11.92
N GLU A 383 17.86 6.30 12.36
CA GLU A 383 17.80 4.83 12.16
C GLU A 383 16.48 4.17 12.64
N LYS A 384 15.59 4.96 13.26
CA LYS A 384 14.30 4.53 13.83
C LYS A 384 13.10 5.10 13.08
N THR A 385 13.30 5.84 11.99
CA THR A 385 12.20 6.36 11.20
C THR A 385 11.52 5.19 10.48
N ASN A 386 10.21 5.08 10.63
CA ASN A 386 9.43 4.10 9.91
C ASN A 386 9.48 4.44 8.40
N ALA A 387 9.95 3.52 7.56
CA ALA A 387 10.08 3.70 6.11
C ALA A 387 8.76 4.17 5.46
N VAL A 388 7.61 3.80 6.01
CA VAL A 388 6.29 4.30 5.59
C VAL A 388 6.16 5.82 5.81
N LEU A 389 6.61 6.32 6.97
CA LEU A 389 6.56 7.75 7.29
C LEU A 389 7.54 8.54 6.42
N GLU A 390 8.72 7.99 6.17
CA GLU A 390 9.71 8.60 5.27
C GLU A 390 9.15 8.70 3.84
N SER A 391 8.57 7.62 3.33
CA SER A 391 7.92 7.56 2.00
C SER A 391 6.69 8.46 1.87
N LEU A 392 6.02 8.78 2.99
CA LEU A 392 4.94 9.78 3.00
C LEU A 392 5.50 11.20 3.03
N CYS A 393 6.59 11.41 3.78
CA CYS A 393 7.20 12.72 3.97
C CYS A 393 7.98 13.19 2.75
N TYR A 394 8.44 12.28 1.90
CA TYR A 394 9.26 12.58 0.73
C TYR A 394 8.69 11.93 -0.52
N ASP A 395 8.81 12.61 -1.66
CA ASP A 395 8.57 11.99 -2.96
C ASP A 395 9.77 11.10 -3.39
N LYS A 396 9.62 10.42 -4.53
CA LYS A 396 10.65 9.53 -5.10
C LYS A 396 11.98 10.23 -5.43
N ASP A 397 11.97 11.55 -5.57
CA ASP A 397 13.14 12.37 -5.91
C ASP A 397 13.77 13.00 -4.64
N GLY A 398 13.23 12.66 -3.45
CA GLY A 398 13.70 13.16 -2.16
C GLY A 398 13.15 14.53 -1.80
N ASN A 399 12.16 15.07 -2.52
CA ASN A 399 11.57 16.36 -2.18
C ASN A 399 10.50 16.18 -1.08
N PRO A 400 10.46 17.06 -0.08
CA PRO A 400 9.51 16.95 1.02
C PRO A 400 8.08 17.27 0.59
N ASN A 401 7.15 16.37 0.92
CA ASN A 401 5.72 16.52 0.75
C ASN A 401 5.13 17.44 1.83
N THR A 402 4.02 18.07 1.49
CA THR A 402 3.32 19.05 2.33
C THR A 402 1.95 18.54 2.79
N ILE A 403 1.38 19.17 3.83
CA ILE A 403 0.01 18.89 4.28
C ILE A 403 -1.00 19.14 3.15
N GLY A 404 -0.76 20.15 2.31
CA GLY A 404 -1.62 20.45 1.15
C GLY A 404 -1.67 19.29 0.17
N GLN A 405 -0.52 18.69 -0.13
CA GLN A 405 -0.42 17.49 -0.97
C GLN A 405 -1.11 16.30 -0.29
N LEU A 406 -0.93 16.09 1.02
CA LEU A 406 -1.66 15.03 1.73
C LEU A 406 -3.19 15.22 1.66
N ARG A 407 -3.67 16.46 1.77
CA ARG A 407 -5.10 16.73 1.72
C ARG A 407 -5.68 16.56 0.31
N ASN A 408 -4.99 17.07 -0.70
CA ASN A 408 -5.52 17.14 -2.06
C ASN A 408 -5.18 15.88 -2.89
N GLU A 409 -4.07 15.22 -2.57
CA GLU A 409 -3.47 14.11 -3.32
C GLU A 409 -3.11 12.92 -2.40
N GLY A 410 -3.68 12.86 -1.18
CA GLY A 410 -3.31 11.84 -0.18
C GLY A 410 -3.46 10.40 -0.67
N GLY A 411 -4.44 10.12 -1.55
CA GLY A 411 -4.55 8.83 -2.21
C GLY A 411 -3.32 8.51 -3.08
N ASN A 412 -2.82 9.48 -3.85
CA ASN A 412 -1.62 9.30 -4.67
C ASN A 412 -0.37 9.12 -3.80
N LEU A 413 -0.23 9.90 -2.72
CA LEU A 413 0.91 9.78 -1.79
C LEU A 413 0.93 8.43 -1.09
N VAL A 414 -0.22 7.95 -0.63
CA VAL A 414 -0.34 6.61 -0.02
C VAL A 414 -0.05 5.53 -1.05
N ASN A 415 -0.56 5.71 -2.27
CA ASN A 415 -0.34 4.78 -3.37
C ASN A 415 1.12 4.75 -3.86
N SER A 416 1.90 5.82 -3.67
CA SER A 416 3.32 5.85 -4.03
C SER A 416 4.24 5.27 -2.95
N ILE A 417 3.71 4.85 -1.80
CA ILE A 417 4.52 4.22 -0.76
C ILE A 417 5.11 2.91 -1.32
N PRO A 418 6.45 2.75 -1.31
CA PRO A 418 7.10 1.50 -1.70
C PRO A 418 6.55 0.33 -0.88
N PHE A 419 6.20 -0.77 -1.54
CA PHE A 419 5.53 -1.87 -0.87
C PHE A 419 6.41 -2.57 0.18
N ASP A 420 7.74 -2.50 0.04
CA ASP A 420 8.70 -3.02 1.02
C ASP A 420 8.70 -2.24 2.32
N ALA A 421 8.39 -0.94 2.28
CA ALA A 421 8.27 -0.12 3.47
C ALA A 421 7.18 -0.65 4.43
N ILE A 422 6.22 -1.41 3.91
CA ILE A 422 5.08 -1.97 4.65
C ILE A 422 5.34 -3.44 5.05
N MET A 423 6.20 -4.15 4.33
CA MET A 423 6.46 -5.58 4.57
C MET A 423 7.44 -5.78 5.72
N SER A 424 6.99 -6.42 6.81
CA SER A 424 7.72 -6.46 8.09
C SER A 424 8.45 -7.78 8.39
N HIS A 425 8.39 -8.80 7.54
CA HIS A 425 8.99 -10.11 7.80
C HIS A 425 9.61 -10.71 6.55
N ASP A 426 10.88 -11.10 6.68
CA ASP A 426 11.69 -11.82 5.70
C ASP A 426 11.66 -11.24 4.29
N GLN A 427 12.35 -10.11 4.12
CA GLN A 427 12.45 -9.38 2.86
C GLN A 427 13.03 -10.21 1.71
N HIS A 428 13.67 -11.35 2.00
CA HIS A 428 14.25 -12.25 1.00
C HIS A 428 13.39 -13.49 0.70
N ALA A 429 12.22 -13.65 1.33
CA ALA A 429 11.30 -14.72 0.97
C ALA A 429 10.89 -14.58 -0.51
N PRO A 430 10.89 -15.68 -1.31
CA PRO A 430 10.62 -15.62 -2.75
C PRO A 430 9.34 -14.88 -3.11
N ILE A 431 8.24 -15.15 -2.40
CA ILE A 431 6.95 -14.50 -2.66
C ILE A 431 6.98 -13.00 -2.35
N VAL A 432 7.74 -12.58 -1.34
CA VAL A 432 7.89 -11.17 -0.98
C VAL A 432 8.69 -10.46 -2.07
N MET A 433 9.80 -11.06 -2.51
CA MET A 433 10.60 -10.55 -3.62
C MET A 433 9.78 -10.47 -4.92
N TYR A 434 8.95 -11.46 -5.21
CA TYR A 434 8.06 -11.45 -6.37
C TYR A 434 7.03 -10.32 -6.31
N LEU A 435 6.38 -10.12 -5.16
CA LEU A 435 5.44 -9.01 -4.98
C LEU A 435 6.12 -7.64 -5.12
N LEU A 436 7.35 -7.52 -4.62
CA LEU A 436 8.11 -6.26 -4.63
C LEU A 436 8.72 -5.92 -5.99
N TYR A 437 9.29 -6.92 -6.67
CA TYR A 437 10.18 -6.70 -7.80
C TYR A 437 9.76 -7.47 -9.06
N GLY A 438 8.75 -8.34 -8.99
CA GLY A 438 8.31 -9.21 -10.09
C GLY A 438 9.12 -10.50 -10.20
N HIS A 439 9.09 -11.14 -11.36
CA HIS A 439 9.81 -12.39 -11.62
C HIS A 439 11.34 -12.18 -11.73
N VAL A 440 12.13 -12.99 -11.01
CA VAL A 440 13.60 -12.97 -11.05
C VAL A 440 14.13 -13.34 -12.44
N GLY A 441 15.18 -12.66 -12.93
CA GLY A 441 15.75 -12.82 -14.27
C GLY A 441 14.97 -12.13 -15.40
N THR A 442 13.76 -11.63 -15.11
CA THR A 442 12.93 -10.87 -16.05
C THR A 442 12.82 -9.41 -15.62
N HIS A 443 12.42 -9.17 -14.37
CA HIS A 443 12.18 -7.82 -13.83
C HIS A 443 13.34 -7.33 -12.96
N TYR A 444 13.98 -8.24 -12.23
CA TYR A 444 15.12 -7.95 -11.37
C TYR A 444 16.10 -9.12 -11.35
N LYS A 445 17.34 -8.88 -10.92
CA LYS A 445 18.34 -9.90 -10.61
C LYS A 445 18.90 -9.64 -9.21
N MET A 446 19.40 -10.68 -8.55
CA MET A 446 20.13 -10.52 -7.29
C MET A 446 21.61 -10.26 -7.60
N VAL A 447 22.17 -9.22 -7.01
CA VAL A 447 23.58 -8.86 -7.14
C VAL A 447 24.22 -8.68 -5.77
N MET A 448 25.53 -8.96 -5.68
CA MET A 448 26.29 -8.77 -4.46
C MET A 448 26.75 -7.32 -4.36
N VAL A 449 26.18 -6.57 -3.42
CA VAL A 449 26.58 -5.20 -3.08
C VAL A 449 27.12 -5.22 -1.64
N ASP A 450 28.39 -4.85 -1.46
CA ASP A 450 29.05 -4.81 -0.14
C ASP A 450 28.92 -6.07 0.73
N GLY A 451 28.79 -7.24 0.09
CA GLY A 451 28.68 -8.53 0.77
C GLY A 451 27.24 -8.96 1.11
N ASN A 452 26.24 -8.16 0.76
CA ASN A 452 24.82 -8.50 0.86
C ASN A 452 24.22 -8.74 -0.53
N GLU A 453 23.24 -9.63 -0.62
CA GLU A 453 22.45 -9.81 -1.83
C GLU A 453 21.36 -8.73 -1.90
N GLU A 454 21.44 -7.89 -2.92
CA GLU A 454 20.47 -6.82 -3.17
C GLU A 454 19.82 -6.98 -4.55
N PRO A 455 18.52 -6.67 -4.68
CA PRO A 455 17.82 -6.72 -5.95
C PRO A 455 18.18 -5.51 -6.83
N GLU A 456 18.64 -5.78 -8.06
CA GLU A 456 18.87 -4.78 -9.11
C GLU A 456 17.78 -4.92 -10.18
N MET A 457 16.99 -3.85 -10.40
CA MET A 457 15.97 -3.83 -11.45
C MET A 457 16.60 -3.94 -12.83
N LEU A 458 15.95 -4.65 -13.74
CA LEU A 458 16.39 -4.83 -15.11
C LEU A 458 15.76 -3.81 -16.06
N GLN A 459 16.36 -3.64 -17.24
CA GLN A 459 15.81 -2.78 -18.29
C GLN A 459 14.54 -3.38 -18.88
N LYS A 460 13.49 -2.57 -19.06
CA LYS A 460 12.26 -2.96 -19.76
C LYS A 460 12.57 -3.31 -21.21
N PHE A 461 11.95 -4.39 -21.68
CA PHE A 461 12.08 -4.86 -23.04
C PHE A 461 10.72 -5.29 -23.59
N ILE A 462 10.64 -5.37 -24.92
CA ILE A 462 9.53 -6.00 -25.65
C ILE A 462 10.10 -7.05 -26.61
N ALA A 463 9.33 -8.10 -26.88
CA ALA A 463 9.67 -9.04 -27.95
C ALA A 463 9.01 -8.57 -29.25
N ILE A 464 9.76 -8.50 -30.35
CA ILE A 464 9.21 -8.14 -31.66
C ILE A 464 9.39 -9.32 -32.61
N HIS A 465 8.29 -9.87 -33.09
CA HIS A 465 8.30 -10.98 -34.04
C HIS A 465 7.16 -10.88 -35.04
N ASN A 466 7.45 -11.11 -36.32
CA ASN A 466 6.50 -11.01 -37.44
C ASN A 466 5.68 -9.70 -37.45
N GLY A 467 6.30 -8.58 -37.08
CA GLY A 467 5.66 -7.26 -37.06
C GLY A 467 4.69 -7.02 -35.90
N LYS A 468 4.66 -7.92 -34.91
CA LYS A 468 3.86 -7.81 -33.68
C LYS A 468 4.77 -7.64 -32.46
N ALA A 469 4.25 -7.00 -31.42
CA ALA A 469 4.94 -6.78 -30.16
C ALA A 469 4.32 -7.65 -29.06
N TYR A 470 5.17 -8.25 -28.25
CA TYR A 470 4.81 -9.11 -27.12
C TYR A 470 5.40 -8.53 -25.84
N ASN A 471 4.69 -8.73 -24.72
CA ASN A 471 5.16 -8.31 -23.40
C ASN A 471 6.33 -9.19 -22.90
N GLU A 472 6.84 -8.89 -21.71
CA GLU A 472 7.92 -9.59 -21.03
C GLU A 472 7.62 -11.06 -20.71
N TYR A 473 6.33 -11.44 -20.74
CA TYR A 473 5.85 -12.82 -20.57
C TYR A 473 5.58 -13.53 -21.91
N GLY A 474 5.75 -12.84 -23.04
CA GLY A 474 5.50 -13.38 -24.38
C GLY A 474 4.06 -13.32 -24.87
N GLU A 475 3.19 -12.60 -24.17
CA GLU A 475 1.81 -12.42 -24.57
C GLU A 475 1.68 -11.30 -25.60
N LEU A 476 0.80 -11.48 -26.57
CA LEU A 476 0.57 -10.49 -27.62
C LEU A 476 -0.03 -9.21 -27.01
N LEU A 477 0.62 -8.07 -27.26
CA LEU A 477 0.08 -6.79 -26.84
C LEU A 477 -1.21 -6.48 -27.62
N LYS A 478 -2.22 -5.95 -26.92
CA LYS A 478 -3.55 -5.70 -27.47
C LYS A 478 -3.49 -4.73 -28.67
N GLU A 479 -4.15 -5.09 -29.77
CA GLU A 479 -4.24 -4.21 -30.94
C GLU A 479 -4.91 -2.88 -30.57
N GLY A 480 -4.24 -1.77 -30.91
CA GLY A 480 -4.70 -0.40 -30.63
C GLY A 480 -4.18 0.23 -29.34
N SER A 481 -3.49 -0.51 -28.46
CA SER A 481 -2.81 0.08 -27.29
C SER A 481 -1.40 0.59 -27.59
N TYR A 482 -0.87 0.23 -28.76
CA TYR A 482 0.48 0.60 -29.21
C TYR A 482 0.55 0.81 -30.73
N VAL A 483 1.59 1.50 -31.18
CA VAL A 483 2.01 1.61 -32.59
C VAL A 483 3.48 1.21 -32.68
N LEU A 484 3.77 0.18 -33.48
CA LEU A 484 5.14 -0.27 -33.75
C LEU A 484 5.60 0.23 -35.12
N ASP A 485 6.67 1.03 -35.12
CA ASP A 485 7.38 1.45 -36.33
C ASP A 485 8.74 0.75 -36.37
N VAL A 486 8.75 -0.40 -37.06
CA VAL A 486 9.95 -1.22 -37.23
C VAL A 486 11.02 -0.50 -38.05
N THR A 487 10.64 0.44 -38.93
CA THR A 487 11.57 1.15 -39.81
C THR A 487 12.43 2.13 -39.03
N ASN A 488 11.80 2.86 -38.10
CA ASN A 488 12.47 3.86 -37.27
C ASN A 488 12.86 3.33 -35.88
N ARG A 489 12.65 2.03 -35.61
CA ARG A 489 12.83 1.40 -34.30
C ARG A 489 12.10 2.15 -33.18
N GLN A 490 10.85 2.52 -33.43
CA GLN A 490 10.02 3.22 -32.47
C GLN A 490 8.86 2.34 -32.02
N PHE A 491 8.61 2.38 -30.72
CA PHE A 491 7.46 1.76 -30.09
C PHE A 491 6.68 2.85 -29.35
N LYS A 492 5.41 3.03 -29.70
CA LYS A 492 4.57 4.11 -29.16
C LYS A 492 3.43 3.50 -28.36
N VAL A 493 3.19 3.97 -27.14
CA VAL A 493 2.15 3.44 -26.24
C VAL A 493 1.15 4.54 -25.89
N GLY A 494 -0.15 4.25 -25.94
CA GLY A 494 -1.19 5.21 -25.59
C GLY A 494 -2.61 4.81 -26.00
N ASN A 495 -3.60 5.16 -25.18
CA ASN A 495 -5.04 4.99 -25.46
C ASN A 495 -5.64 6.31 -25.99
N GLY A 496 -5.09 6.84 -27.08
CA GLY A 496 -5.41 8.18 -27.61
C GLY A 496 -4.29 9.19 -27.35
N GLU A 497 -4.20 10.20 -28.22
CA GLU A 497 -3.10 11.20 -28.25
C GLU A 497 -2.97 11.99 -26.94
N PRO A 498 -1.72 12.24 -26.46
CA PRO A 498 -0.46 11.91 -27.11
C PRO A 498 0.11 10.54 -26.70
N TYR A 499 0.68 9.81 -27.66
CA TYR A 499 1.44 8.57 -27.40
C TYR A 499 2.81 8.88 -26.79
N THR A 500 3.22 8.09 -25.79
CA THR A 500 4.63 8.07 -25.35
C THR A 500 5.45 7.29 -26.37
N THR A 501 6.50 7.91 -26.91
CA THR A 501 7.37 7.29 -27.92
C THR A 501 8.66 6.80 -27.29
N TYR A 502 8.90 5.50 -27.39
CA TYR A 502 10.14 4.83 -27.03
C TYR A 502 10.94 4.51 -28.28
N THR A 503 12.26 4.59 -28.19
CA THR A 503 13.16 3.93 -29.14
C THR A 503 13.55 2.57 -28.59
N TYR A 504 13.75 1.58 -29.46
CA TYR A 504 14.19 0.26 -29.01
C TYR A 504 15.46 -0.21 -29.71
N GLU A 505 16.27 -0.96 -28.98
CA GLU A 505 17.46 -1.62 -29.49
C GLU A 505 17.38 -3.13 -29.27
N THR A 506 17.54 -3.90 -30.35
CA THR A 506 17.46 -5.36 -30.30
C THR A 506 18.80 -5.93 -29.83
N SER A 507 18.75 -6.80 -28.82
CA SER A 507 19.94 -7.53 -28.37
C SER A 507 20.53 -8.35 -29.51
N THR A 508 21.86 -8.30 -29.67
CA THR A 508 22.60 -9.12 -30.63
C THR A 508 23.04 -10.46 -30.03
N ASP A 509 22.82 -10.67 -28.74
CA ASP A 509 23.21 -11.88 -28.03
C ASP A 509 22.07 -12.91 -28.08
N THR A 510 22.29 -14.02 -28.79
CA THR A 510 21.32 -15.12 -28.94
C THR A 510 21.17 -15.96 -27.68
N THR A 511 21.87 -15.63 -26.59
CA THR A 511 21.70 -16.30 -25.29
C THR A 511 20.69 -15.61 -24.37
N GLU A 512 20.32 -14.36 -24.67
CA GLU A 512 19.33 -13.55 -23.94
C GLU A 512 17.94 -13.59 -24.58
N ASP A 513 17.64 -14.66 -25.30
CA ASP A 513 16.36 -14.88 -25.96
C ASP A 513 15.24 -15.18 -24.95
N ILE A 514 14.03 -14.64 -25.18
CA ILE A 514 12.88 -14.98 -24.34
C ILE A 514 12.41 -16.38 -24.74
N HIS A 515 12.57 -17.35 -23.84
CA HIS A 515 12.03 -18.69 -23.98
C HIS A 515 10.55 -18.67 -23.59
N LEU A 516 9.67 -18.70 -24.58
CA LEU A 516 8.23 -18.65 -24.39
C LEU A 516 7.71 -20.06 -24.07
N ARG A 517 7.18 -20.28 -22.86
CA ARG A 517 6.62 -21.59 -22.46
C ARG A 517 5.19 -21.79 -22.94
N ASP A 518 4.83 -23.06 -22.98
CA ASP A 518 3.61 -23.68 -23.46
C ASP A 518 2.29 -22.90 -23.27
N VAL A 519 1.81 -22.26 -24.33
CA VAL A 519 0.38 -22.00 -24.50
C VAL A 519 -0.09 -22.65 -25.80
N ASP A 520 -0.78 -23.78 -25.68
CA ASP A 520 -1.35 -24.50 -26.81
C ASP A 520 -2.52 -23.71 -27.41
N VAL A 521 -2.46 -23.44 -28.71
CA VAL A 521 -3.30 -22.47 -29.41
C VAL A 521 -4.48 -23.17 -30.05
N ASN A 522 -5.65 -23.06 -29.43
CA ASN A 522 -6.91 -23.13 -30.16
C ASN A 522 -7.33 -21.72 -30.63
N GLY A 523 -6.63 -21.18 -31.64
CA GLY A 523 -7.18 -20.22 -32.61
C GLY A 523 -7.27 -18.73 -32.24
N ASP A 524 -6.44 -18.16 -31.37
CA ASP A 524 -6.65 -16.81 -30.80
C ASP A 524 -5.44 -15.85 -30.77
N GLY A 525 -4.29 -16.16 -31.40
CA GLY A 525 -3.25 -15.16 -31.68
C GLY A 525 -2.08 -15.09 -30.68
N LYS A 526 -1.59 -16.23 -30.21
CA LYS A 526 -0.33 -16.36 -29.44
C LYS A 526 0.78 -17.01 -30.29
N MET A 527 2.03 -16.86 -29.85
CA MET A 527 3.26 -17.34 -30.50
C MET A 527 3.53 -18.82 -30.16
N ASP A 528 4.00 -19.65 -31.10
CA ASP A 528 4.18 -21.10 -30.91
C ASP A 528 5.40 -21.41 -30.01
N LYS A 529 5.38 -22.55 -29.29
CA LYS A 529 6.37 -23.08 -28.31
C LYS A 529 7.82 -23.16 -28.82
N LYS A 530 8.04 -22.97 -30.12
CA LYS A 530 9.33 -23.11 -30.80
C LYS A 530 9.85 -21.80 -31.39
N ASP A 531 9.04 -20.75 -31.37
CA ASP A 531 9.40 -19.47 -31.96
C ASP A 531 10.10 -18.60 -30.91
N VAL A 532 11.37 -18.30 -31.18
CA VAL A 532 12.22 -17.50 -30.31
C VAL A 532 12.28 -16.07 -30.86
N ALA A 533 12.08 -15.08 -30.00
CA ALA A 533 12.20 -13.66 -30.35
C ALA A 533 13.28 -12.98 -29.49
N PRO A 534 14.15 -12.15 -30.09
CA PRO A 534 15.16 -11.41 -29.35
C PRO A 534 14.52 -10.30 -28.51
N ARG A 535 15.08 -10.05 -27.33
CA ARG A 535 14.71 -8.91 -26.48
C ARG A 535 15.04 -7.60 -27.20
N SER A 536 14.07 -6.69 -27.26
CA SER A 536 14.25 -5.32 -27.73
C SER A 536 14.07 -4.36 -26.56
N TYR A 537 15.19 -3.85 -26.05
CA TYR A 537 15.25 -2.99 -24.87
C TYR A 537 14.76 -1.58 -25.17
N LEU A 538 14.02 -0.99 -24.23
CA LEU A 538 13.35 0.30 -24.41
C LEU A 538 14.18 1.47 -23.86
N PHE A 539 14.13 2.58 -24.60
CA PHE A 539 14.76 3.85 -24.27
C PHE A 539 13.77 5.01 -24.44
N LEU A 540 13.79 5.97 -23.52
CA LEU A 540 13.00 7.20 -23.57
C LEU A 540 13.96 8.39 -23.56
N ASN A 541 13.89 9.25 -24.59
CA ASN A 541 14.81 10.39 -24.75
C ASN A 541 16.31 10.04 -24.70
N GLY A 542 16.67 8.79 -25.02
CA GLY A 542 18.04 8.29 -24.99
C GLY A 542 18.47 7.67 -23.66
N GLU A 543 17.59 7.63 -22.65
CA GLU A 543 17.83 6.98 -21.36
C GLU A 543 17.16 5.61 -21.30
N GLU A 544 17.81 4.64 -20.65
CA GLU A 544 17.29 3.29 -20.44
C GLU A 544 16.03 3.32 -19.56
N VAL A 545 14.99 2.60 -19.97
CA VAL A 545 13.76 2.49 -19.19
C VAL A 545 13.85 1.24 -18.32
N MET A 546 13.93 1.39 -17.01
CA MET A 546 14.01 0.27 -16.06
C MET A 546 12.63 -0.20 -15.60
N PHE A 547 12.52 -1.47 -15.21
CA PHE A 547 11.39 -1.94 -14.41
C PHE A 547 11.38 -1.21 -13.06
N GLU A 548 10.19 -1.01 -12.51
CA GLU A 548 10.00 -0.27 -11.25
C GLU A 548 9.56 -1.22 -10.15
N LYS A 549 10.02 -0.94 -8.93
CA LYS A 549 9.57 -1.62 -7.72
C LYS A 549 8.08 -1.36 -7.50
N SER A 550 7.38 -2.36 -6.99
CA SER A 550 5.96 -2.24 -6.66
C SER A 550 5.72 -1.26 -5.52
N VAL A 551 4.68 -0.45 -5.69
CA VAL A 551 4.16 0.49 -4.69
C VAL A 551 2.78 0.04 -4.21
N LEU A 552 2.30 0.55 -3.08
CA LEU A 552 1.01 0.15 -2.52
C LEU A 552 -0.15 0.36 -3.51
N GLY A 553 -0.09 1.41 -4.34
CA GLY A 553 -1.08 1.74 -5.35
C GLY A 553 -1.27 0.68 -6.43
N ASP A 554 -0.24 -0.13 -6.67
CA ASP A 554 -0.29 -1.26 -7.61
C ASP A 554 -1.24 -2.36 -7.15
N PHE A 555 -1.48 -2.45 -5.83
CA PHE A 555 -2.36 -3.43 -5.21
C PHE A 555 -3.71 -2.83 -4.78
N ALA A 556 -3.77 -1.51 -4.59
CA ALA A 556 -4.97 -0.82 -4.08
C ALA A 556 -6.00 -0.50 -5.17
N ASN A 557 -5.58 -0.39 -6.44
CA ASN A 557 -6.49 -0.08 -7.55
C ASN A 557 -6.88 -1.37 -8.28
N ASN A 558 -8.19 -1.59 -8.40
CA ASN A 558 -8.79 -2.80 -9.00
C ASN A 558 -8.18 -3.15 -10.38
N ASP A 559 -7.60 -4.35 -10.43
CA ASP A 559 -7.71 -5.34 -11.53
C ASP A 559 -6.68 -5.32 -12.69
N ASN A 560 -5.49 -4.73 -12.56
CA ASN A 560 -4.44 -4.94 -13.58
C ASN A 560 -3.15 -5.55 -13.04
N LYS A 561 -2.45 -4.90 -12.10
CA LYS A 561 -1.12 -5.39 -11.71
C LYS A 561 -1.18 -6.65 -10.85
N LEU A 562 -2.10 -6.75 -9.87
CA LEU A 562 -2.28 -7.98 -9.10
C LEU A 562 -2.79 -9.15 -9.97
N ASP A 563 -3.67 -8.88 -10.93
CA ASP A 563 -4.18 -9.90 -11.85
C ASP A 563 -3.08 -10.39 -12.80
N THR A 564 -2.28 -9.48 -13.36
CA THR A 564 -1.09 -9.84 -14.15
C THR A 564 -0.06 -10.61 -13.31
N LEU A 565 0.17 -10.18 -12.07
CA LEU A 565 1.13 -10.81 -11.17
C LEU A 565 0.67 -12.21 -10.75
N THR A 566 -0.61 -12.41 -10.46
CA THR A 566 -1.16 -13.74 -10.13
C THR A 566 -1.26 -14.65 -11.34
N ALA A 567 -1.49 -14.11 -12.55
CA ALA A 567 -1.51 -14.89 -13.79
C ALA A 567 -0.16 -15.54 -14.13
N HIS A 568 0.95 -14.88 -13.77
CA HIS A 568 2.30 -15.34 -14.06
C HIS A 568 3.05 -15.84 -12.81
N LEU A 569 2.36 -16.04 -11.69
CA LEU A 569 2.95 -16.53 -10.46
C LEU A 569 3.20 -18.04 -10.58
N THR A 570 4.46 -18.46 -10.46
CA THR A 570 4.85 -19.87 -10.48
C THR A 570 5.04 -20.43 -9.06
N ILE A 571 5.14 -21.76 -8.93
CA ILE A 571 5.50 -22.40 -7.65
C ILE A 571 6.88 -21.94 -7.16
N SER A 572 7.85 -21.74 -8.07
CA SER A 572 9.20 -21.27 -7.75
C SER A 572 9.24 -19.84 -7.20
N ASP A 573 8.25 -19.02 -7.55
CA ASP A 573 8.08 -17.67 -7.01
C ASP A 573 7.51 -17.69 -5.57
N ILE A 574 6.95 -18.83 -5.11
CA ILE A 574 6.36 -18.96 -3.77
C ILE A 574 7.33 -19.61 -2.80
N PHE A 575 7.98 -20.69 -3.23
CA PHE A 575 8.79 -21.57 -2.38
C PHE A 575 10.29 -21.34 -2.58
N SER A 576 11.07 -21.48 -1.51
CA SER A 576 12.53 -21.39 -1.62
C SER A 576 13.11 -22.58 -2.38
N ALA A 577 14.30 -22.43 -2.96
CA ALA A 577 14.97 -23.54 -3.66
C ALA A 577 15.14 -24.78 -2.77
N SER A 578 15.40 -24.60 -1.47
CA SER A 578 15.44 -25.71 -0.50
C SER A 578 14.08 -26.39 -0.31
N ASP A 579 12.98 -25.62 -0.24
CA ASP A 579 11.64 -26.20 -0.10
C ASP A 579 11.25 -27.04 -1.32
N LEU A 580 11.69 -26.61 -2.52
CA LEU A 580 11.49 -27.35 -3.76
C LEU A 580 12.32 -28.65 -3.77
N GLU A 581 13.58 -28.61 -3.35
CA GLU A 581 14.44 -29.80 -3.30
C GLU A 581 13.93 -30.88 -2.32
N GLU A 582 13.25 -30.48 -1.25
CA GLU A 582 12.67 -31.40 -0.27
C GLU A 582 11.38 -32.09 -0.75
N ASN A 583 10.73 -31.57 -1.81
CA ASN A 583 9.45 -32.07 -2.29
C ASN A 583 9.44 -32.25 -3.81
N SER A 584 9.50 -33.51 -4.24
CA SER A 584 9.55 -33.86 -5.66
C SER A 584 8.32 -33.44 -6.48
N ILE A 585 7.14 -33.29 -5.85
CA ILE A 585 5.95 -32.73 -6.51
C ILE A 585 6.15 -31.25 -6.75
N LEU A 586 6.56 -30.48 -5.73
CA LEU A 586 6.82 -29.05 -5.87
C LEU A 586 7.96 -28.79 -6.85
N GLN A 587 9.00 -29.63 -6.86
CA GLN A 587 10.08 -29.57 -7.84
C GLN A 587 9.57 -29.78 -9.27
N SER A 588 8.72 -30.79 -9.47
CA SER A 588 8.12 -31.08 -10.79
C SER A 588 7.19 -29.97 -11.28
N LEU A 589 6.56 -29.26 -10.34
CA LEU A 589 5.67 -28.13 -10.60
C LEU A 589 6.37 -26.77 -10.48
N SER A 590 7.69 -26.73 -10.28
CA SER A 590 8.41 -25.50 -9.92
C SER A 590 8.16 -24.34 -10.89
N ASP A 591 8.15 -24.64 -12.18
CA ASP A 591 7.89 -23.66 -13.23
C ASP A 591 6.42 -23.58 -13.68
N CYS A 592 5.51 -24.30 -13.00
CA CYS A 592 4.09 -24.31 -13.32
C CYS A 592 3.44 -23.04 -12.78
N TYR A 593 2.64 -22.36 -13.61
CA TYR A 593 1.80 -21.26 -13.15
C TYR A 593 0.73 -21.80 -12.20
N ILE A 594 0.40 -21.03 -11.16
CA ILE A 594 -0.60 -21.44 -10.16
C ILE A 594 -1.94 -21.82 -10.81
N ASN A 595 -2.35 -21.09 -11.84
CA ASN A 595 -3.60 -21.32 -12.54
C ASN A 595 -3.62 -22.64 -13.32
N ASP A 596 -2.45 -23.17 -13.68
CA ASP A 596 -2.28 -24.38 -14.48
C ASP A 596 -1.94 -25.62 -13.63
N ILE A 597 -1.77 -25.46 -12.31
CA ILE A 597 -1.45 -26.57 -11.37
C ILE A 597 -2.45 -27.72 -11.54
N GLY A 598 -3.74 -27.40 -11.74
CA GLY A 598 -4.78 -28.40 -11.94
C GLY A 598 -4.50 -29.31 -13.12
N ASP A 599 -4.15 -28.75 -14.26
CA ASP A 599 -3.85 -29.51 -15.48
C ASP A 599 -2.49 -30.21 -15.38
N GLU A 600 -1.49 -29.53 -14.82
CA GLU A 600 -0.13 -30.06 -14.72
C GLU A 600 -0.05 -31.25 -13.75
N ILE A 601 -0.80 -31.24 -12.65
CA ILE A 601 -0.89 -32.40 -11.73
C ILE A 601 -1.34 -33.66 -12.48
N HIS A 602 -2.21 -33.55 -13.49
CA HIS A 602 -2.65 -34.71 -14.26
C HIS A 602 -1.57 -35.26 -15.20
N ASN A 603 -0.53 -34.47 -15.48
CA ASN A 603 0.58 -34.79 -16.36
C ASN A 603 1.86 -35.21 -15.61
N ILE A 604 1.91 -35.03 -14.28
CA ILE A 604 3.04 -35.53 -13.47
C ILE A 604 3.15 -37.05 -13.64
N LYS A 605 4.35 -37.49 -14.03
CA LYS A 605 4.69 -38.92 -14.10
C LYS A 605 4.89 -39.49 -12.71
N LEU A 606 4.45 -40.74 -12.48
CA LEU A 606 4.68 -41.43 -11.21
C LEU A 606 6.19 -41.53 -10.86
N SER A 607 7.06 -41.67 -11.84
CA SER A 607 8.52 -41.66 -11.64
C SER A 607 9.06 -40.37 -11.03
N ALA A 608 8.36 -39.24 -11.17
CA ALA A 608 8.73 -37.99 -10.52
C ALA A 608 8.34 -37.97 -9.02
N LEU A 609 7.41 -38.84 -8.59
CA LEU A 609 6.95 -38.91 -7.19
C LEU A 609 7.82 -39.78 -6.29
N PHE A 610 8.63 -40.66 -6.88
CA PHE A 610 9.41 -41.66 -6.16
C PHE A 610 10.89 -41.52 -6.49
N THR A 611 11.76 -41.84 -5.53
CA THR A 611 13.19 -41.96 -5.82
C THR A 611 13.44 -43.13 -6.78
N GLU A 612 14.54 -43.08 -7.53
CA GLU A 612 14.92 -44.18 -8.43
C GLU A 612 15.00 -45.53 -7.69
N SER A 613 15.43 -45.52 -6.42
CA SER A 613 15.45 -46.72 -5.58
C SER A 613 14.06 -47.26 -5.24
N GLU A 614 13.09 -46.40 -4.92
CA GLU A 614 11.71 -46.81 -4.60
C GLU A 614 11.02 -47.35 -5.84
N LEU A 615 11.19 -46.67 -6.98
CA LEU A 615 10.67 -47.11 -8.26
C LEU A 615 11.22 -48.48 -8.67
N ASN A 616 12.54 -48.69 -8.53
CA ASN A 616 13.17 -49.97 -8.85
C ASN A 616 12.91 -51.08 -7.84
N SER A 617 12.44 -50.77 -6.63
CA SER A 617 12.10 -51.77 -5.60
C SER A 617 10.81 -52.54 -5.90
N ASN A 618 9.92 -51.96 -6.72
CA ASN A 618 8.62 -52.54 -7.03
C ASN A 618 8.40 -52.59 -8.54
N LYS A 619 8.17 -53.80 -9.06
CA LYS A 619 8.03 -54.06 -10.49
C LYS A 619 6.81 -53.38 -11.13
N ILE A 620 5.72 -53.28 -10.37
CA ILE A 620 4.50 -52.59 -10.80
C ILE A 620 4.79 -51.08 -10.87
N LEU A 621 5.35 -50.49 -9.81
CA LEU A 621 5.70 -49.06 -9.80
C LEU A 621 6.68 -48.73 -10.93
N LYS A 622 7.72 -49.56 -11.15
CA LYS A 622 8.63 -49.41 -12.29
C LYS A 622 7.92 -49.44 -13.64
N SER A 623 6.95 -50.35 -13.81
CA SER A 623 6.20 -50.50 -15.07
C SER A 623 5.23 -49.33 -15.29
N LEU A 624 4.75 -48.71 -14.22
CA LEU A 624 3.89 -47.54 -14.23
C LEU A 624 4.68 -46.22 -14.08
N GLY A 625 6.02 -46.24 -14.10
CA GLY A 625 6.84 -45.07 -13.81
C GLY A 625 6.60 -43.90 -14.78
N ASP A 626 6.31 -44.20 -16.05
CA ASP A 626 5.97 -43.20 -17.06
C ASP A 626 4.49 -42.83 -17.10
N SER A 627 3.65 -43.50 -16.30
CA SER A 627 2.22 -43.22 -16.22
C SER A 627 1.96 -41.88 -15.56
N THR A 628 0.98 -41.15 -16.08
CA THR A 628 0.42 -39.93 -15.48
C THR A 628 -0.95 -40.24 -14.89
N LEU A 629 -1.58 -39.33 -14.12
CA LEU A 629 -2.94 -39.58 -13.62
C LEU A 629 -3.95 -39.83 -14.75
N ASN A 630 -3.77 -39.17 -15.90
CA ASN A 630 -4.62 -39.34 -17.08
C ASN A 630 -4.44 -40.70 -17.75
N THR A 631 -3.22 -41.26 -17.75
CA THR A 631 -2.94 -42.56 -18.40
C THR A 631 -2.98 -43.73 -17.42
N LEU A 632 -2.97 -43.48 -16.10
CA LEU A 632 -2.78 -44.49 -15.07
C LEU A 632 -3.79 -45.63 -15.16
N SER A 633 -5.06 -45.33 -15.42
CA SER A 633 -6.10 -46.37 -15.58
C SER A 633 -5.79 -47.28 -16.77
N ASP A 634 -5.42 -46.71 -17.91
CA ASP A 634 -5.12 -47.47 -19.12
C ASP A 634 -3.82 -48.26 -18.96
N ASP A 635 -2.81 -47.65 -18.36
CA ASP A 635 -1.53 -48.30 -18.09
C ASP A 635 -1.68 -49.47 -17.09
N ILE A 636 -2.49 -49.31 -16.03
CA ILE A 636 -2.86 -50.40 -15.12
C ILE A 636 -3.57 -51.53 -15.87
N ASN A 637 -4.52 -51.20 -16.76
CA ASN A 637 -5.23 -52.20 -17.57
C ASN A 637 -4.31 -52.92 -18.56
N ASN A 638 -3.21 -52.28 -18.95
CA ASN A 638 -2.20 -52.81 -19.86
C ASN A 638 -1.02 -53.52 -19.16
N LEU A 639 -0.99 -53.54 -17.82
CA LEU A 639 0.02 -54.30 -17.09
C LEU A 639 -0.06 -55.79 -17.44
N THR A 640 1.09 -56.36 -17.82
CA THR A 640 1.20 -57.80 -18.09
C THR A 640 1.48 -58.59 -16.81
N ILE A 641 1.20 -59.90 -16.81
CA ILE A 641 1.60 -60.80 -15.70
C ILE A 641 3.11 -60.70 -15.43
N GLY A 642 3.93 -60.49 -16.46
CA GLY A 642 5.36 -60.28 -16.37
C GLY A 642 5.75 -58.97 -15.68
N ASN A 643 4.90 -57.93 -15.74
CA ASN A 643 5.09 -56.69 -14.96
C ASN A 643 4.71 -56.85 -13.48
N ILE A 644 3.84 -57.83 -13.16
CA ILE A 644 3.31 -58.04 -11.80
C ILE A 644 4.11 -59.10 -11.04
N LEU A 645 4.50 -60.19 -11.71
CA LEU A 645 5.15 -61.36 -11.11
C LEU A 645 6.52 -61.61 -11.74
N ASP A 646 7.41 -62.22 -10.96
CA ASP A 646 8.72 -62.68 -11.46
C ASP A 646 8.58 -64.02 -12.17
N VAL A 647 8.26 -63.92 -13.47
CA VAL A 647 8.25 -65.05 -14.39
C VAL A 647 9.64 -65.26 -14.99
N ASN A 648 10.32 -66.31 -14.55
CA ASN A 648 11.65 -66.72 -15.00
C ASN A 648 11.65 -68.18 -15.49
N GLU A 649 12.83 -68.71 -15.80
CA GLU A 649 13.02 -70.08 -16.30
C GLU A 649 12.55 -71.18 -15.34
N ASN A 650 12.47 -70.90 -14.02
CA ASN A 650 11.98 -71.83 -13.01
C ASN A 650 10.46 -71.71 -12.76
N SER A 651 9.79 -70.73 -13.37
CA SER A 651 8.34 -70.60 -13.28
C SER A 651 7.66 -71.76 -14.02
N ASN A 652 6.45 -72.13 -13.56
CA ASN A 652 5.68 -73.16 -14.24
C ASN A 652 5.30 -72.72 -15.67
N SER A 653 5.05 -73.70 -16.54
CA SER A 653 4.80 -73.47 -17.97
C SER A 653 3.56 -72.61 -18.23
N ILE A 654 2.52 -72.67 -17.38
CA ILE A 654 1.35 -71.79 -17.47
C ILE A 654 1.74 -70.32 -17.25
N LEU A 655 2.50 -70.00 -16.21
CA LEU A 655 2.94 -68.63 -15.94
C LEU A 655 3.86 -68.08 -17.04
N LYS A 656 4.68 -68.95 -17.65
CA LYS A 656 5.49 -68.58 -18.82
C LYS A 656 4.62 -68.26 -20.03
N ALA A 657 3.60 -69.08 -20.30
CA ALA A 657 2.67 -68.88 -21.41
C ALA A 657 1.84 -67.60 -21.24
N LEU A 658 1.45 -67.26 -20.01
CA LEU A 658 0.63 -66.09 -19.71
C LEU A 658 1.45 -64.81 -19.43
N LYS A 659 2.78 -64.86 -19.46
CA LYS A 659 3.66 -63.76 -19.01
C LYS A 659 3.35 -62.41 -19.66
N ASN A 660 3.07 -62.41 -20.97
CA ASN A 660 2.85 -61.17 -21.73
C ASN A 660 1.38 -60.77 -21.83
N GLU A 661 0.50 -61.49 -21.14
CA GLU A 661 -0.94 -61.24 -21.15
C GLU A 661 -1.31 -60.20 -20.09
N THR A 662 -2.29 -59.37 -20.41
CA THR A 662 -2.90 -58.41 -19.47
C THR A 662 -4.06 -59.08 -18.74
N LEU A 663 -4.56 -58.46 -17.67
CA LEU A 663 -5.76 -58.98 -16.98
C LEU A 663 -6.97 -59.11 -17.93
N ASN A 664 -7.09 -58.20 -18.90
CA ASN A 664 -8.18 -58.20 -19.87
C ASN A 664 -8.02 -59.28 -20.95
N SER A 665 -6.78 -59.58 -21.36
CA SER A 665 -6.53 -60.66 -22.33
C SER A 665 -6.41 -62.04 -21.68
N MET A 666 -6.22 -62.10 -20.36
CA MET A 666 -5.97 -63.33 -19.60
C MET A 666 -7.07 -64.39 -19.77
N ALA A 667 -8.35 -64.00 -19.77
CA ALA A 667 -9.44 -64.97 -19.98
C ALA A 667 -9.35 -65.64 -21.35
N GLY A 668 -9.07 -64.86 -22.40
CA GLY A 668 -8.87 -65.37 -23.75
C GLY A 668 -7.58 -66.17 -23.90
N ALA A 669 -6.52 -65.79 -23.19
CA ALA A 669 -5.26 -66.53 -23.17
C ALA A 669 -5.41 -67.88 -22.45
N ILE A 670 -6.13 -67.93 -21.34
CA ILE A 670 -6.45 -69.17 -20.61
C ILE A 670 -7.28 -70.13 -21.48
N ASP A 671 -8.25 -69.62 -22.24
CA ASP A 671 -9.04 -70.45 -23.17
C ASP A 671 -8.19 -71.04 -24.31
N LYS A 672 -7.15 -70.31 -24.72
CA LYS A 672 -6.18 -70.75 -25.73
C LYS A 672 -5.10 -71.69 -25.17
N LEU A 673 -4.96 -71.83 -23.86
CA LEU A 673 -3.95 -72.71 -23.27
C LEU A 673 -4.17 -74.13 -23.76
N THR A 674 -3.09 -74.72 -24.25
CA THR A 674 -3.07 -76.09 -24.71
C THR A 674 -2.40 -77.01 -23.70
N VAL A 675 -2.60 -78.31 -23.87
CA VAL A 675 -1.88 -79.35 -23.13
C VAL A 675 -0.36 -79.19 -23.30
N GLU A 676 0.09 -78.77 -24.48
CA GLU A 676 1.49 -78.40 -24.73
C GLU A 676 1.95 -77.25 -23.82
N ASP A 677 1.16 -76.19 -23.65
CA ASP A 677 1.54 -75.03 -22.85
C ASP A 677 1.64 -75.35 -21.35
N VAL A 678 0.86 -76.33 -20.87
CA VAL A 678 0.79 -76.68 -19.45
C VAL A 678 1.74 -77.79 -19.06
N LEU A 679 1.92 -78.78 -19.94
CA LEU A 679 2.72 -79.98 -19.68
C LEU A 679 3.98 -80.03 -20.55
N HIS A 680 4.41 -78.89 -21.11
CA HIS A 680 5.55 -78.79 -22.03
C HIS A 680 6.76 -79.63 -21.58
N ASP A 681 7.20 -79.39 -20.35
CA ASP A 681 8.39 -80.02 -19.77
C ASP A 681 8.17 -81.50 -19.44
N GLN A 682 6.92 -81.96 -19.37
CA GLN A 682 6.55 -83.37 -19.16
C GLN A 682 6.34 -84.13 -20.46
N ILE A 683 5.97 -83.44 -21.54
CA ILE A 683 5.74 -84.04 -22.85
C ILE A 683 7.07 -84.20 -23.58
N TYR A 684 7.97 -83.20 -23.50
CA TYR A 684 9.21 -83.21 -24.27
C TYR A 684 10.46 -83.56 -23.44
N ASN A 685 11.45 -84.15 -24.11
CA ASN A 685 12.83 -84.20 -23.65
C ASN A 685 13.53 -82.91 -24.09
N LEU A 686 14.02 -82.14 -23.11
CA LEU A 686 14.70 -80.86 -23.34
C LEU A 686 16.11 -80.89 -22.74
N ASN A 687 17.06 -80.20 -23.37
CA ASN A 687 18.38 -79.94 -22.77
C ASN A 687 18.34 -78.75 -21.78
N ALA A 688 19.47 -78.47 -21.12
CA ALA A 688 19.58 -77.36 -20.15
C ALA A 688 19.37 -75.95 -20.76
N GLU A 689 19.40 -75.84 -22.09
CA GLU A 689 19.18 -74.59 -22.84
C GLU A 689 17.77 -74.52 -23.44
N GLY A 690 16.91 -75.51 -23.16
CA GLY A 690 15.51 -75.56 -23.63
C GLY A 690 15.32 -76.07 -25.06
N LYS A 691 16.31 -76.74 -25.67
CA LYS A 691 16.19 -77.34 -27.02
C LYS A 691 15.67 -78.78 -26.96
N TYR A 692 14.85 -79.17 -27.94
CA TYR A 692 14.24 -80.50 -28.08
C TYR A 692 15.27 -81.59 -28.38
N LEU A 693 15.16 -82.73 -27.69
CA LEU A 693 16.05 -83.89 -27.83
C LEU A 693 15.28 -85.12 -28.34
N ASP A 694 15.79 -85.79 -29.36
CA ASP A 694 15.23 -87.05 -29.86
C ASP A 694 15.42 -88.23 -28.88
N LYS A 695 14.86 -89.40 -29.22
CA LYS A 695 14.97 -90.65 -28.42
C LYS A 695 16.42 -91.10 -28.16
N ASP A 696 17.36 -90.66 -28.99
CA ASP A 696 18.78 -91.02 -28.92
C ASP A 696 19.62 -89.92 -28.24
N GLY A 697 18.97 -88.82 -27.80
CA GLY A 697 19.57 -87.70 -27.06
C GLY A 697 20.17 -86.59 -27.93
N ASN A 698 19.90 -86.56 -29.25
CA ASN A 698 20.38 -85.51 -30.15
C ASN A 698 19.39 -84.36 -30.27
N VAL A 699 19.89 -83.14 -30.46
CA VAL A 699 19.02 -81.97 -30.69
C VAL A 699 18.26 -82.15 -32.00
N THR A 700 16.93 -82.05 -31.94
CA THR A 700 16.03 -82.15 -33.09
C THR A 700 15.17 -80.89 -33.23
N GLU A 701 14.81 -80.54 -34.46
CA GLU A 701 13.83 -79.47 -34.74
C GLU A 701 12.41 -80.03 -34.89
N ASN A 702 12.27 -81.35 -35.07
CA ASN A 702 10.97 -82.01 -35.13
C ASN A 702 10.48 -82.36 -33.73
N LYS A 703 9.50 -81.60 -33.23
CA LYS A 703 8.91 -81.79 -31.90
C LYS A 703 8.38 -83.20 -31.66
N ALA A 704 7.85 -83.87 -32.68
CA ALA A 704 7.28 -85.20 -32.53
C ALA A 704 8.32 -86.23 -32.07
N ASP A 705 9.57 -86.08 -32.51
CA ASP A 705 10.67 -86.99 -32.15
C ASP A 705 11.16 -86.78 -30.71
N ALA A 706 10.83 -85.63 -30.11
CA ALA A 706 11.22 -85.26 -28.76
C ALA A 706 10.20 -85.59 -27.68
N VAL A 707 9.04 -86.13 -28.04
CA VAL A 707 8.00 -86.52 -27.08
C VAL A 707 8.47 -87.75 -26.30
N LYS A 708 8.36 -87.72 -24.96
CA LYS A 708 8.94 -88.74 -24.07
C LYS A 708 7.90 -89.70 -23.50
N GLY A 709 8.33 -90.96 -23.33
CA GLY A 709 7.62 -91.98 -22.56
C GLY A 709 6.19 -92.26 -23.05
N THR A 710 5.25 -92.37 -22.10
CA THR A 710 3.84 -92.71 -22.35
C THR A 710 3.10 -91.65 -23.19
N TRP A 711 3.60 -90.40 -23.24
CA TRP A 711 2.97 -89.33 -24.01
C TRP A 711 2.99 -89.56 -25.52
N VAL A 712 4.00 -90.24 -26.06
CA VAL A 712 4.08 -90.61 -27.49
C VAL A 712 2.84 -91.40 -27.91
N TYR A 713 2.32 -92.22 -26.98
CA TYR A 713 1.16 -93.06 -27.23
C TYR A 713 -0.16 -92.33 -26.91
N LEU A 714 -0.23 -91.69 -25.75
CA LEU A 714 -1.45 -91.03 -25.29
C LEU A 714 -1.87 -89.86 -26.18
N LEU A 715 -0.92 -89.18 -26.83
CA LEU A 715 -1.16 -88.01 -27.68
C LEU A 715 -1.28 -88.34 -29.18
N LYS A 716 -1.27 -89.63 -29.55
CA LYS A 716 -1.46 -90.05 -30.94
C LYS A 716 -2.90 -89.80 -31.38
N ASP A 717 -3.08 -89.06 -32.46
CA ASP A 717 -4.41 -88.78 -33.01
C ASP A 717 -5.03 -90.03 -33.64
N LYS A 718 -6.32 -90.29 -33.34
CA LYS A 718 -7.03 -91.50 -33.80
C LYS A 718 -7.22 -91.56 -35.33
N GLU A 719 -7.28 -90.40 -36.00
CA GLU A 719 -7.60 -90.32 -37.44
C GLU A 719 -6.34 -90.25 -38.29
N GLU A 720 -5.36 -89.44 -37.85
CA GLU A 720 -4.14 -89.16 -38.62
C GLU A 720 -2.91 -89.97 -38.18
N GLY A 721 -2.92 -90.51 -36.96
CA GLY A 721 -1.82 -91.29 -36.40
C GLY A 721 -0.57 -90.49 -36.03
N GLN A 722 -0.60 -89.15 -36.14
CA GLN A 722 0.48 -88.24 -35.72
C GLN A 722 0.31 -87.81 -34.26
N ILE A 723 1.38 -87.32 -33.64
CA ILE A 723 1.30 -86.75 -32.28
C ILE A 723 0.65 -85.38 -32.36
N LYS A 724 -0.43 -85.20 -31.60
CA LYS A 724 -1.16 -83.94 -31.47
C LYS A 724 -1.05 -83.44 -30.03
N THR A 725 -0.54 -82.23 -29.84
CA THR A 725 -0.27 -81.66 -28.50
C THR A 725 -1.07 -80.38 -28.23
N ASN A 726 -1.64 -79.78 -29.27
CA ASN A 726 -2.37 -78.52 -29.24
C ASN A 726 -3.83 -78.64 -28.77
N TYR A 727 -4.16 -79.62 -27.91
CA TYR A 727 -5.49 -79.74 -27.33
C TYR A 727 -5.73 -78.59 -26.35
N LYS A 728 -6.76 -77.78 -26.59
CA LYS A 728 -7.18 -76.69 -25.69
C LYS A 728 -7.74 -77.27 -24.39
N LEU A 729 -7.33 -76.70 -23.26
CA LEU A 729 -7.79 -77.14 -21.95
C LEU A 729 -9.29 -76.90 -21.74
N LEU A 730 -9.80 -75.77 -22.23
CA LEU A 730 -11.20 -75.34 -22.04
C LEU A 730 -12.04 -75.42 -23.33
N GLY A 731 -11.47 -75.94 -24.43
CA GLY A 731 -12.16 -76.01 -25.72
C GLY A 731 -13.43 -76.87 -25.67
N SER A 732 -14.56 -76.30 -26.09
CA SER A 732 -15.85 -76.98 -26.20
C SER A 732 -16.14 -77.55 -27.59
N ASN A 733 -15.31 -77.23 -28.58
CA ASN A 733 -15.52 -77.63 -29.97
C ASN A 733 -15.05 -79.07 -30.22
N GLU A 734 -15.79 -79.78 -31.07
CA GLU A 734 -15.40 -81.10 -31.56
C GLU A 734 -14.03 -81.01 -32.26
N GLY A 735 -13.05 -81.78 -31.78
CA GLY A 735 -11.72 -81.91 -32.39
C GLY A 735 -10.57 -81.10 -31.74
N GLU A 736 -10.86 -80.19 -30.80
CA GLU A 736 -9.82 -79.33 -30.19
C GLU A 736 -9.73 -79.39 -28.65
N GLY A 737 -10.77 -79.84 -27.95
CA GLY A 737 -10.83 -79.78 -26.47
C GLY A 737 -10.25 -80.98 -25.72
N MET A 738 -10.18 -80.86 -24.38
CA MET A 738 -9.76 -81.94 -23.47
C MET A 738 -10.58 -83.23 -23.62
N ASN A 739 -11.88 -83.13 -23.96
CA ASN A 739 -12.69 -84.31 -24.26
C ASN A 739 -12.17 -85.06 -25.49
N CYS A 740 -11.68 -84.36 -26.51
CA CYS A 740 -11.06 -84.99 -27.67
C CYS A 740 -9.76 -85.69 -27.28
N LEU A 741 -8.95 -85.09 -26.41
CA LEU A 741 -7.78 -85.77 -25.84
C LEU A 741 -8.21 -87.01 -25.04
N ILE A 742 -9.20 -86.92 -24.16
CA ILE A 742 -9.67 -88.07 -23.36
C ILE A 742 -10.23 -89.17 -24.25
N GLU A 743 -11.02 -88.85 -25.27
CA GLU A 743 -11.52 -89.83 -26.22
C GLU A 743 -10.39 -90.43 -27.07
N ASN A 744 -9.41 -89.64 -27.50
CA ASN A 744 -8.21 -90.15 -28.18
C ASN A 744 -7.40 -91.05 -27.24
N MET A 745 -7.22 -90.67 -25.97
CA MET A 745 -6.57 -91.49 -24.96
C MET A 745 -7.35 -92.76 -24.66
N LYS A 746 -8.68 -92.71 -24.55
CA LYS A 746 -9.54 -93.89 -24.37
C LYS A 746 -9.48 -94.80 -25.57
N HIS A 747 -9.56 -94.26 -26.77
CA HIS A 747 -9.40 -95.02 -28.01
C HIS A 747 -8.04 -95.70 -28.03
N ASN A 748 -6.97 -94.93 -27.77
CA ASN A 748 -5.62 -95.46 -27.69
C ASN A 748 -5.53 -96.54 -26.60
N ILE A 749 -6.05 -96.34 -25.39
CA ILE A 749 -5.98 -97.34 -24.30
C ILE A 749 -6.87 -98.56 -24.55
N HIS A 750 -8.08 -98.38 -25.09
CA HIS A 750 -9.03 -99.46 -25.35
C HIS A 750 -8.58 -100.33 -26.52
N ASP A 751 -8.07 -99.71 -27.58
CA ASP A 751 -7.63 -100.41 -28.78
C ASP A 751 -6.17 -100.86 -28.67
N ALA A 752 -5.46 -100.44 -27.62
CA ALA A 752 -4.18 -101.02 -27.24
C ALA A 752 -4.35 -102.52 -27.00
N THR A 753 -3.53 -103.31 -27.69
CA THR A 753 -3.39 -104.73 -27.33
C THR A 753 -2.67 -104.84 -25.99
N LEU A 754 -2.91 -105.91 -25.23
CA LEU A 754 -2.17 -106.16 -23.99
C LEU A 754 -0.64 -106.19 -24.25
N ARG A 755 -0.24 -106.55 -25.47
CA ARG A 755 1.15 -106.49 -25.93
C ARG A 755 1.66 -105.05 -26.09
N ASP A 756 0.91 -104.17 -26.75
CA ASP A 756 1.26 -102.74 -26.87
C ASP A 756 1.41 -102.09 -25.50
N LEU A 757 0.49 -102.40 -24.57
CA LEU A 757 0.54 -101.91 -23.18
C LEU A 757 1.78 -102.40 -22.43
N ASN A 758 2.25 -103.61 -22.72
CA ASN A 758 3.46 -104.19 -22.13
C ASN A 758 4.76 -103.63 -22.73
N GLU A 759 4.82 -103.45 -24.05
CA GLU A 759 5.99 -102.89 -24.74
C GLU A 759 6.24 -101.42 -24.40
N LYS A 760 5.19 -100.67 -24.02
CA LYS A 760 5.28 -99.27 -23.61
C LYS A 760 5.36 -99.06 -22.11
N GLU A 761 5.58 -100.14 -21.35
CA GLU A 761 5.73 -100.14 -19.90
C GLU A 761 4.50 -99.56 -19.15
N LEU A 762 3.32 -99.55 -19.79
CA LEU A 762 2.07 -99.10 -19.16
C LEU A 762 1.54 -100.14 -18.16
N ILE A 763 1.60 -101.43 -18.53
CA ILE A 763 1.23 -102.57 -17.66
C ILE A 763 2.20 -103.72 -17.91
N ALA A 764 2.72 -104.31 -16.83
CA ALA A 764 3.59 -105.48 -16.94
C ALA A 764 2.76 -106.78 -16.96
N PHE A 765 2.71 -107.44 -18.12
CA PHE A 765 2.18 -108.79 -18.25
C PHE A 765 3.31 -109.79 -18.44
N ASN A 766 3.14 -110.99 -17.88
CA ASN A 766 4.05 -112.08 -18.19
C ASN A 766 3.90 -112.45 -19.68
N SER A 767 5.00 -112.50 -20.42
CA SER A 767 5.02 -112.85 -21.84
C SER A 767 4.37 -114.20 -22.13
N GLY A 768 4.43 -115.16 -21.20
CA GLY A 768 3.71 -116.43 -21.31
C GLY A 768 2.19 -116.28 -21.31
N LEU A 769 1.65 -115.33 -20.53
CA LEU A 769 0.22 -115.02 -20.50
C LEU A 769 -0.21 -114.33 -21.79
N LEU A 770 0.56 -113.34 -22.26
CA LEU A 770 0.30 -112.63 -23.52
C LEU A 770 0.32 -113.59 -24.72
N ASN A 771 1.15 -114.62 -24.71
CA ASN A 771 1.24 -115.55 -25.84
C ASN A 771 0.29 -116.75 -25.73
N SER A 772 -0.56 -116.82 -24.70
CA SER A 772 -1.47 -117.95 -24.49
C SER A 772 -2.70 -117.90 -25.42
N GLU A 773 -3.17 -119.06 -25.90
CA GLU A 773 -4.30 -119.15 -26.84
C GLU A 773 -5.69 -118.98 -26.17
N ILE A 774 -6.64 -118.39 -26.91
CA ILE A 774 -8.02 -118.12 -26.46
C ILE A 774 -8.94 -119.34 -26.70
N LYS A 775 -9.74 -119.76 -25.70
CA LYS A 775 -10.61 -120.95 -25.75
C LYS A 775 -12.12 -120.61 -25.91
N THR A 776 -12.95 -121.44 -26.56
CA THR A 776 -14.38 -121.13 -26.86
C THR A 776 -15.32 -122.34 -26.69
N LYS A 777 -16.65 -122.13 -26.81
CA LYS A 777 -17.76 -123.04 -26.44
C LYS A 777 -17.67 -124.46 -27.00
N ASN A 778 -17.08 -124.59 -28.19
CA ASN A 778 -16.95 -125.85 -28.89
C ASN A 778 -15.64 -126.59 -28.55
N ASN A 779 -14.79 -126.01 -27.70
CA ASN A 779 -13.41 -126.46 -27.52
C ASN A 779 -12.98 -126.51 -26.04
N SER A 780 -13.92 -126.54 -25.09
CA SER A 780 -13.63 -126.62 -23.66
C SER A 780 -14.66 -127.45 -22.91
N ILE A 781 -14.21 -128.17 -21.86
CA ILE A 781 -15.05 -129.03 -21.01
C ILE A 781 -16.12 -128.21 -20.29
N LEU A 782 -15.78 -126.97 -19.96
CA LEU A 782 -16.75 -125.92 -19.63
C LEU A 782 -17.07 -125.17 -20.93
N PRO A 783 -18.33 -125.11 -21.36
CA PRO A 783 -18.71 -124.41 -22.59
C PRO A 783 -18.60 -122.89 -22.39
N ILE A 784 -17.44 -122.33 -22.70
CA ILE A 784 -17.18 -120.88 -22.61
C ILE A 784 -17.79 -120.18 -23.82
N ASP A 785 -18.87 -119.43 -23.62
CA ASP A 785 -19.55 -118.74 -24.71
C ASP A 785 -18.87 -117.41 -25.07
N TYR A 786 -17.63 -117.48 -25.58
CA TYR A 786 -16.85 -116.35 -26.09
C TYR A 786 -16.33 -116.63 -27.50
N THR A 787 -16.33 -115.64 -28.38
CA THR A 787 -15.73 -115.74 -29.73
C THR A 787 -14.88 -114.49 -30.01
N PRO A 788 -13.55 -114.60 -30.14
CA PRO A 788 -12.71 -113.43 -30.39
C PRO A 788 -12.93 -112.84 -31.79
N ALA A 789 -12.67 -111.54 -31.93
CA ALA A 789 -12.70 -110.85 -33.21
C ALA A 789 -11.68 -111.45 -34.20
N SER A 790 -11.96 -111.33 -35.49
CA SER A 790 -11.15 -111.92 -36.57
C SER A 790 -9.68 -111.55 -36.46
N GLY A 791 -8.79 -112.55 -36.39
CA GLY A 791 -7.33 -112.37 -36.35
C GLY A 791 -6.70 -112.39 -34.95
N LYS A 792 -7.49 -112.39 -33.88
CA LYS A 792 -6.97 -112.45 -32.49
C LYS A 792 -6.94 -113.90 -32.00
N SER A 793 -5.74 -114.49 -31.95
CA SER A 793 -5.54 -115.89 -31.51
C SER A 793 -4.90 -116.01 -30.13
N GLN A 794 -4.14 -115.00 -29.70
CA GLN A 794 -3.48 -114.96 -28.40
C GLN A 794 -4.10 -113.92 -27.47
N LEU A 795 -4.04 -114.20 -26.17
CA LEU A 795 -4.48 -113.31 -25.09
C LEU A 795 -3.84 -111.92 -25.19
N GLY A 796 -2.59 -111.83 -25.64
CA GLY A 796 -1.81 -110.60 -25.76
C GLY A 796 -2.26 -109.69 -26.90
N ASP A 797 -2.90 -110.27 -27.91
CA ASP A 797 -3.46 -109.55 -29.07
C ASP A 797 -4.90 -109.10 -28.79
N LEU A 798 -5.45 -109.50 -27.64
CA LEU A 798 -6.72 -108.96 -27.14
C LEU A 798 -6.52 -107.54 -26.60
N THR A 799 -7.58 -106.77 -26.72
CA THR A 799 -7.79 -105.56 -25.94
C THR A 799 -8.18 -105.89 -24.51
N VAL A 800 -8.16 -104.91 -23.61
CA VAL A 800 -8.60 -105.10 -22.22
C VAL A 800 -10.06 -105.55 -22.14
N THR A 801 -10.95 -104.98 -22.97
CA THR A 801 -12.38 -105.34 -22.98
C THR A 801 -12.60 -106.77 -23.45
N GLU A 802 -11.95 -107.15 -24.55
CA GLU A 802 -12.02 -108.52 -25.05
C GLU A 802 -11.46 -109.52 -24.04
N MET A 803 -10.41 -109.14 -23.31
CA MET A 803 -9.88 -109.98 -22.24
C MET A 803 -10.87 -110.11 -21.08
N LEU A 804 -11.56 -109.05 -20.67
CA LEU A 804 -12.57 -109.11 -19.61
C LEU A 804 -13.80 -109.92 -20.01
N GLU A 805 -14.29 -109.78 -21.24
CA GLU A 805 -15.37 -110.61 -21.78
C GLU A 805 -14.97 -112.08 -21.83
N TYR A 806 -13.74 -112.35 -22.25
CA TYR A 806 -13.18 -113.69 -22.24
C TYR A 806 -13.15 -114.25 -20.81
N VAL A 807 -12.65 -113.49 -19.84
CA VAL A 807 -12.61 -113.90 -18.42
C VAL A 807 -14.02 -114.10 -17.84
N ASN A 808 -14.97 -113.22 -18.11
CA ASN A 808 -16.35 -113.37 -17.63
C ASN A 808 -17.03 -114.58 -18.24
N SER A 809 -16.80 -114.86 -19.52
CA SER A 809 -17.32 -116.07 -20.16
C SER A 809 -16.72 -117.32 -19.54
N VAL A 810 -15.44 -117.26 -19.13
CA VAL A 810 -14.79 -118.32 -18.36
C VAL A 810 -15.44 -118.48 -16.98
N LEU A 811 -15.69 -117.39 -16.26
CA LEU A 811 -16.30 -117.42 -14.91
C LEU A 811 -17.76 -117.87 -14.91
N ALA A 812 -18.58 -117.36 -15.83
CA ALA A 812 -19.98 -117.76 -15.95
C ALA A 812 -20.10 -119.26 -16.27
N ALA A 813 -19.23 -119.77 -17.14
CA ALA A 813 -19.16 -121.20 -17.42
C ALA A 813 -18.74 -122.01 -16.19
N ILE A 814 -18.06 -121.42 -15.21
CA ILE A 814 -17.73 -122.06 -13.92
C ILE A 814 -18.94 -122.01 -12.97
N ASP A 815 -19.64 -120.88 -12.82
CA ASP A 815 -20.77 -120.73 -11.89
C ASP A 815 -22.01 -121.55 -12.31
N GLU A 816 -22.32 -121.60 -13.61
CA GLU A 816 -23.40 -122.46 -14.13
C GLU A 816 -23.12 -123.94 -13.84
N TYR A 817 -21.84 -124.30 -13.77
CA TYR A 817 -21.40 -125.63 -13.38
C TYR A 817 -21.60 -125.89 -11.88
N GLU A 818 -21.48 -124.87 -11.01
CA GLU A 818 -21.71 -125.01 -9.57
C GLU A 818 -23.21 -125.02 -9.19
N GLU A 819 -24.07 -124.26 -9.86
CA GLU A 819 -25.52 -124.20 -9.55
C GLU A 819 -26.24 -125.52 -9.89
N ILE A 820 -25.83 -126.19 -10.97
CA ILE A 820 -26.29 -127.53 -11.36
C ILE A 820 -26.00 -128.58 -10.25
N ILE A 821 -25.01 -128.34 -9.40
CA ILE A 821 -24.60 -129.30 -8.35
C ILE A 821 -25.42 -129.12 -7.05
N SER A 822 -26.12 -127.99 -6.82
CA SER A 822 -26.71 -127.66 -5.50
C SER A 822 -28.23 -127.85 -5.30
N GLY A 823 -29.04 -128.11 -6.36
CA GLY A 823 -30.52 -128.05 -6.33
C GLY A 823 -31.35 -129.33 -6.09
N GLY A 824 -30.82 -130.45 -5.54
CA GLY A 824 -31.58 -131.72 -5.41
C GLY A 824 -31.77 -132.28 -3.98
N GLY A 825 -33.00 -132.25 -3.42
CA GLY A 825 -33.38 -133.06 -2.22
C GLY A 825 -34.78 -132.85 -1.58
N SER A 826 -35.56 -133.95 -1.44
CA SER A 826 -36.89 -134.19 -0.77
C SER A 826 -38.18 -133.95 -1.60
N GLY A 827 -39.22 -134.80 -1.69
CA GLY A 827 -39.57 -136.14 -1.15
C GLY A 827 -41.04 -136.51 -1.49
N SER A 828 -41.36 -137.80 -1.64
CA SER A 828 -42.60 -138.42 -2.21
C SER A 828 -43.76 -138.78 -1.25
N GLY A 829 -44.99 -138.89 -1.77
CA GLY A 829 -46.13 -139.72 -1.29
C GLY A 829 -47.51 -139.03 -1.46
N ALA A 830 -48.54 -139.54 -2.15
CA ALA A 830 -48.89 -140.86 -2.68
C ALA A 830 -49.25 -140.82 -4.18
#